data_AF-A0AAD2I0E1-F1
#
_entry.id   AF-A0AAD2I0E1-F1
#
_cell.length_a   1.000
_cell.length_b   1.000
_cell.length_c   1.000
_cell.angle_alpha   90.00
_cell.angle_beta   90.00
_cell.angle_gamma   90.00
#
_symmetry.space_group_name_H-M   'P 1'
#
loop_
_entity.id
_entity.type
_entity.pdbx_description
1 polymer ?
#
loop_
_entity_poly.entity_id
_entity_poly.type
_entity_poly.pdbx_seq_one_letter_code
_entity_poly.pdbx_strand_id
1 'polypeptide(L)'
;MATFVDLPQELVDQVVGEYAQDRAYLRVCALISSAFLPPSRTHLFSSLRITPGNIYPFRSLIASSTSVAWYVQRLEVPGTTIGPPTILPVETIARLPNLKFLVCQADPFDFRQIHSQPNVTLAPALQSLTSLQVSIDRLWTIPYWVALLDACPALTDLTVHAEATGWGQWTYDDLTLSIPPPPPPPARAPRLRAVRITGDCKILVPLNAWFLSRGSLSAVETLYVDLLYMLEDYDAADQRLPMLRAVMATVRDLTVNLDPPISLEGEPGVSAARMPHLRTLRIRDGSDARLSESIDWLAGFLSTTPVHGESLLVTESPLEELSLDHHVRRQDLTAVNPASWAAIDSALSASHPGTVSSQFRGFARYAERFGEAQAKKLLEHEFETWSRLVAFVEREKMDCELWVGDTLDVAMSETVAADVREIFGAYKSYGGKVDHIKVIDDPAEAEKISRLRGAQAVWAWPASTFYPWKLVAHLMKLNIAAGANLQTWTPVQSVTPSADAEGSWNVNTERGSIRTPTVVYATNAYTSGILPSFSRYIQPTAHMCDRVIPPRSFAGSKALQNSYGVLMDGGSMYSINPQANGDGIVLFGGDNPNQRKLKAYLAKDPLRLFNDSLSNFQPVTEAVNHLTSTSFEGWNENTPAPGVGPDYSWSGIIGESADGLPFIGQVPDRPGQWICAGFHGHGMAHIFTCAPGLVTLMQGGSWVDTGLPECLELTGERLERIHDISELLRVTADSLVTGVLTEPVK
;
A
#
# COMPACT_ATOMS: atom_id res chain seq x y z
N MET A 1 -67.68 -22.59 1.86
CA MET A 1 -66.72 -22.32 0.77
C MET A 1 -66.66 -20.81 0.58
N ALA A 2 -65.77 -20.14 1.30
CA ALA A 2 -65.46 -18.74 1.03
C ALA A 2 -64.28 -18.72 0.05
N THR A 3 -64.49 -18.07 -1.09
CA THR A 3 -63.52 -17.85 -2.17
C THR A 3 -62.32 -17.10 -1.61
N PHE A 4 -61.15 -17.75 -1.56
CA PHE A 4 -59.88 -17.08 -1.28
C PHE A 4 -59.67 -15.98 -2.33
N VAL A 5 -59.36 -14.77 -1.87
CA VAL A 5 -58.97 -13.67 -2.74
C VAL A 5 -57.62 -14.03 -3.36
N ASP A 6 -57.58 -14.21 -4.67
CA ASP A 6 -56.32 -14.35 -5.42
C ASP A 6 -55.56 -13.03 -5.30
N LEU A 7 -54.51 -13.03 -4.47
CA LEU A 7 -53.56 -11.92 -4.43
C LEU A 7 -52.81 -11.87 -5.77
N PRO A 8 -52.66 -10.68 -6.39
CA PRO A 8 -51.77 -10.51 -7.54
C PRO A 8 -50.37 -11.05 -7.24
N GLN A 9 -49.78 -11.77 -8.20
CA GLN A 9 -48.47 -12.42 -8.03
C GLN A 9 -47.38 -11.40 -7.70
N GLU A 10 -47.49 -10.18 -8.23
CA GLU A 10 -46.55 -9.09 -7.97
C GLU A 10 -46.52 -8.67 -6.50
N LEU A 11 -47.67 -8.66 -5.83
CA LEU A 11 -47.76 -8.35 -4.40
C LEU A 11 -47.20 -9.49 -3.55
N VAL A 12 -47.44 -10.74 -3.96
CA VAL A 12 -46.86 -11.92 -3.31
C VAL A 12 -45.33 -11.87 -3.41
N ASP A 13 -44.78 -11.57 -4.59
CA ASP A 13 -43.35 -11.49 -4.83
C ASP A 13 -42.72 -10.31 -4.09
N GLN A 14 -43.39 -9.16 -4.02
CA GLN A 14 -42.91 -7.99 -3.27
C GLN A 14 -42.82 -8.27 -1.77
N VAL A 15 -43.84 -8.91 -1.18
CA VAL A 15 -43.83 -9.29 0.24
C VAL A 15 -42.73 -10.32 0.50
N VAL A 16 -42.61 -11.35 -0.33
CA VAL A 16 -41.57 -12.38 -0.15
C VAL A 16 -40.17 -11.81 -0.35
N GLY A 17 -39.99 -10.88 -1.30
CA GLY A 17 -38.74 -10.17 -1.54
C GLY A 17 -38.28 -9.34 -0.34
N GLU A 18 -39.19 -8.57 0.27
CA GLU A 18 -38.90 -7.76 1.47
C GLU A 18 -38.39 -8.61 2.63
N TYR A 19 -39.00 -9.78 2.84
CA TYR A 19 -38.66 -10.70 3.93
C TYR A 19 -37.72 -11.84 3.52
N ALA A 20 -37.00 -11.73 2.39
CA ALA A 20 -36.19 -12.81 1.83
C ALA A 20 -35.14 -13.39 2.81
N GLN A 21 -34.68 -12.58 3.78
CA GLN A 21 -33.73 -12.99 4.82
C GLN A 21 -34.40 -13.41 6.15
N ASP A 22 -35.70 -13.14 6.33
CA ASP A 22 -36.45 -13.51 7.54
C ASP A 22 -37.18 -14.84 7.36
N ARG A 23 -36.46 -15.92 7.69
CA ARG A 23 -37.00 -17.29 7.61
C ARG A 23 -38.20 -17.54 8.52
N ALA A 24 -38.32 -16.83 9.65
CA ALA A 24 -39.46 -17.01 10.54
C ALA A 24 -40.71 -16.42 9.92
N TYR A 25 -40.59 -15.22 9.34
CA TYR A 25 -41.69 -14.55 8.65
C TYR A 25 -42.14 -15.29 7.40
N LEU A 26 -41.20 -15.77 6.58
CA LEU A 26 -41.51 -16.57 5.39
C LEU A 26 -42.24 -17.88 5.71
N ARG A 27 -41.95 -18.51 6.86
CA ARG A 27 -42.72 -19.69 7.33
C ARG A 27 -44.16 -19.32 7.64
N VAL A 28 -44.38 -18.16 8.26
CA VAL A 28 -45.73 -17.65 8.55
C VAL A 28 -46.45 -17.34 7.24
N CYS A 29 -45.83 -16.64 6.29
CA CYS A 29 -46.39 -16.38 4.96
C CYS A 29 -46.82 -17.67 4.24
N ALA A 30 -45.97 -18.70 4.26
CA ALA A 30 -46.27 -19.99 3.65
C ALA A 30 -47.47 -20.74 4.28
N LEU A 31 -47.86 -20.41 5.52
CA LEU A 31 -49.00 -20.99 6.23
C LEU A 31 -50.29 -20.19 6.07
N ILE A 32 -50.20 -18.90 5.69
CA ILE A 32 -51.36 -17.99 5.57
C ILE A 32 -52.17 -18.27 4.29
N SER A 33 -51.52 -18.54 3.16
CA SER A 33 -52.19 -18.84 1.88
C SER A 33 -51.31 -19.67 0.95
N SER A 34 -51.95 -20.49 0.11
CA SER A 34 -51.27 -21.29 -0.92
C SER A 34 -50.54 -20.43 -1.96
N ALA A 35 -50.93 -19.16 -2.15
CA ALA A 35 -50.27 -18.23 -3.08
C ALA A 35 -48.83 -17.89 -2.65
N PHE A 36 -48.58 -17.73 -1.34
CA PHE A 36 -47.25 -17.45 -0.81
C PHE A 36 -46.34 -18.69 -0.77
N LEU A 37 -46.91 -19.89 -0.89
CA LEU A 37 -46.20 -21.14 -0.64
C LEU A 37 -45.05 -21.38 -1.64
N PRO A 38 -45.22 -21.29 -2.98
CA PRO A 38 -44.10 -21.49 -3.91
C PRO A 38 -42.99 -20.42 -3.80
N PRO A 39 -43.27 -19.10 -3.73
CA PRO A 39 -42.22 -18.09 -3.59
C PRO A 39 -41.48 -18.18 -2.25
N SER A 40 -42.19 -18.43 -1.14
CA SER A 40 -41.56 -18.59 0.18
C SER A 40 -40.62 -19.80 0.23
N ARG A 41 -40.97 -20.90 -0.46
CA ARG A 41 -40.13 -22.11 -0.53
C ARG A 41 -38.77 -21.85 -1.17
N THR A 42 -38.69 -20.96 -2.16
CA THR A 42 -37.43 -20.55 -2.79
C THR A 42 -36.44 -20.02 -1.76
N HIS A 43 -36.87 -19.14 -0.86
CA HIS A 43 -35.99 -18.53 0.14
C HIS A 43 -35.77 -19.44 1.36
N LEU A 44 -36.77 -20.23 1.74
CA LEU A 44 -36.68 -21.15 2.87
C LEU A 44 -35.77 -22.35 2.61
N PHE A 45 -35.78 -22.89 1.39
CA PHE A 45 -35.12 -24.16 1.05
C PHE A 45 -33.94 -24.02 0.06
N SER A 46 -33.64 -22.83 -0.46
CA SER A 46 -32.51 -22.59 -1.39
C SER A 46 -31.16 -23.00 -0.84
N SER A 47 -30.92 -22.80 0.46
CA SER A 47 -29.68 -23.16 1.14
C SER A 47 -29.97 -23.95 2.40
N LEU A 48 -29.46 -25.18 2.45
CA LEU A 48 -29.66 -26.11 3.57
C LEU A 48 -28.32 -26.58 4.12
N ARG A 49 -28.20 -26.55 5.44
CA ARG A 49 -27.08 -27.11 6.18
C ARG A 49 -27.52 -28.32 6.99
N ILE A 50 -26.90 -29.46 6.71
CA ILE A 50 -27.15 -30.73 7.38
C ILE A 50 -26.28 -30.81 8.63
N THR A 51 -26.87 -31.32 9.70
CA THR A 51 -26.24 -31.55 11.00
C THR A 51 -26.71 -32.91 11.50
N PRO A 52 -26.00 -33.52 12.48
CA PRO A 52 -26.46 -34.75 13.11
C PRO A 52 -27.91 -34.68 13.61
N GLY A 53 -28.36 -33.51 14.06
CA GLY A 53 -29.72 -33.30 14.59
C GLY A 53 -30.83 -33.17 13.53
N ASN A 54 -30.50 -32.89 12.26
CA ASN A 54 -31.53 -32.66 11.22
C ASN A 54 -31.44 -33.59 10.01
N ILE A 55 -30.47 -34.52 9.98
CA ILE A 55 -30.28 -35.43 8.84
C ILE A 55 -31.49 -36.33 8.57
N TYR A 56 -32.10 -36.91 9.61
CA TYR A 56 -33.28 -37.76 9.45
C TYR A 56 -34.53 -36.99 9.00
N PRO A 57 -34.87 -35.83 9.62
CA PRO A 57 -35.93 -34.95 9.11
C PRO A 57 -35.71 -34.54 7.65
N PHE A 58 -34.48 -34.19 7.28
CA PHE A 58 -34.15 -33.82 5.90
C PHE A 58 -34.37 -34.98 4.92
N ARG A 59 -33.87 -36.18 5.25
CA ARG A 59 -34.08 -37.38 4.43
C ARG A 59 -35.56 -37.67 4.23
N SER A 60 -36.36 -37.60 5.30
CA SER A 60 -37.80 -37.79 5.23
C SER A 60 -38.48 -36.74 4.35
N LEU A 61 -38.07 -35.47 4.46
CA LEU A 61 -38.61 -34.35 3.67
C LEU A 61 -38.34 -34.53 2.17
N ILE A 62 -37.10 -34.85 1.79
CA ILE A 62 -36.73 -35.06 0.39
C ILE A 62 -37.32 -36.36 -0.16
N ALA A 63 -37.48 -37.39 0.68
CA ALA A 63 -38.12 -38.63 0.27
C ALA A 63 -39.62 -38.46 -0.01
N SER A 64 -40.30 -37.61 0.76
CA SER A 64 -41.76 -37.43 0.73
C SER A 64 -42.23 -36.26 -0.14
N SER A 65 -41.38 -35.30 -0.50
CA SER A 65 -41.76 -34.10 -1.24
C SER A 65 -40.82 -33.80 -2.41
N THR A 66 -41.28 -34.07 -3.64
CA THR A 66 -40.59 -33.66 -4.88
C THR A 66 -40.56 -32.14 -5.04
N SER A 67 -41.56 -31.43 -4.50
CA SER A 67 -41.66 -29.97 -4.62
C SER A 67 -40.59 -29.21 -3.84
N VAL A 68 -40.20 -29.70 -2.65
CA VAL A 68 -39.16 -29.04 -1.83
C VAL A 68 -37.78 -29.29 -2.40
N ALA A 69 -37.54 -30.51 -2.90
CA ALA A 69 -36.28 -30.91 -3.51
C ALA A 69 -35.88 -30.01 -4.71
N TRP A 70 -36.86 -29.50 -5.45
CA TRP A 70 -36.65 -28.57 -6.57
C TRP A 70 -36.01 -27.23 -6.15
N TYR A 71 -36.28 -26.75 -4.94
CA TYR A 71 -35.80 -25.43 -4.48
C TYR A 71 -34.38 -25.46 -3.93
N VAL A 72 -33.84 -26.64 -3.59
CA VAL A 72 -32.51 -26.76 -2.97
C VAL A 72 -31.42 -26.48 -4.00
N GLN A 73 -30.70 -25.36 -3.82
CA GLN A 73 -29.61 -24.93 -4.70
C GLN A 73 -28.23 -25.05 -4.05
N ARG A 74 -28.17 -24.94 -2.71
CA ARG A 74 -26.96 -25.09 -1.91
C ARG A 74 -27.19 -26.11 -0.80
N LEU A 75 -26.32 -27.10 -0.73
CA LEU A 75 -26.32 -28.10 0.32
C LEU A 75 -24.96 -28.12 1.02
N GLU A 76 -24.98 -27.94 2.33
CA GLU A 76 -23.80 -28.04 3.17
C GLU A 76 -23.92 -29.26 4.07
N VAL A 77 -22.99 -30.19 3.94
CA VAL A 77 -22.88 -31.43 4.69
C VAL A 77 -21.54 -31.38 5.43
N PRO A 78 -21.41 -30.50 6.44
CA PRO A 78 -20.17 -30.36 7.17
C PRO A 78 -19.79 -31.68 7.83
N GLY A 79 -18.49 -31.97 7.77
CA GLY A 79 -17.90 -33.01 8.59
C GLY A 79 -18.00 -32.70 10.08
N THR A 80 -17.97 -33.74 10.91
CA THR A 80 -17.80 -33.58 12.37
C THR A 80 -16.39 -34.01 12.75
N THR A 81 -15.58 -33.11 13.31
CA THR A 81 -14.28 -33.44 13.92
C THR A 81 -14.43 -34.29 15.18
N ILE A 82 -15.62 -34.27 15.82
CA ILE A 82 -15.96 -35.02 17.02
C ILE A 82 -17.35 -35.66 16.80
N GLY A 83 -17.39 -36.97 16.51
CA GLY A 83 -18.63 -37.74 16.34
C GLY A 83 -18.65 -38.59 15.05
N PRO A 84 -19.62 -39.52 14.91
CA PRO A 84 -19.77 -40.29 13.68
C PRO A 84 -20.13 -39.35 12.50
N PRO A 85 -19.56 -39.56 11.31
CA PRO A 85 -19.79 -38.68 10.17
C PRO A 85 -21.28 -38.59 9.82
N THR A 86 -21.73 -37.41 9.41
CA THR A 86 -23.09 -37.15 8.95
C THR A 86 -23.21 -37.67 7.51
N ILE A 87 -23.46 -38.96 7.35
CA ILE A 87 -23.51 -39.64 6.06
C ILE A 87 -24.92 -39.53 5.45
N LEU A 88 -25.05 -38.91 4.27
CA LEU A 88 -26.29 -38.80 3.51
C LEU A 88 -26.39 -39.88 2.43
N PRO A 89 -27.47 -40.67 2.36
CA PRO A 89 -27.61 -41.65 1.29
C PRO A 89 -27.60 -41.00 -0.10
N VAL A 90 -26.93 -41.64 -1.06
CA VAL A 90 -26.84 -41.22 -2.47
C VAL A 90 -28.21 -40.90 -3.08
N GLU A 91 -29.27 -41.65 -2.72
CA GLU A 91 -30.62 -41.39 -3.27
C GLU A 91 -31.19 -40.05 -2.84
N THR A 92 -30.74 -39.51 -1.71
CA THR A 92 -31.20 -38.21 -1.20
C THR A 92 -30.71 -37.09 -2.10
N ILE A 93 -29.48 -37.19 -2.60
CA ILE A 93 -28.90 -36.18 -3.50
C ILE A 93 -29.39 -36.35 -4.92
N ALA A 94 -29.53 -37.59 -5.39
CA ALA A 94 -30.10 -37.87 -6.72
C ALA A 94 -31.48 -37.22 -6.93
N ARG A 95 -32.18 -36.86 -5.85
CA ARG A 95 -33.49 -36.18 -5.85
C ARG A 95 -33.41 -34.65 -5.88
N LEU A 96 -32.22 -34.04 -5.90
CA LEU A 96 -32.02 -32.58 -5.89
C LEU A 96 -31.63 -32.07 -7.30
N PRO A 97 -32.59 -31.81 -8.20
CA PRO A 97 -32.31 -31.54 -9.62
C PRO A 97 -31.63 -30.17 -9.87
N ASN A 98 -31.74 -29.22 -8.95
CA ASN A 98 -31.22 -27.85 -9.09
C ASN A 98 -30.04 -27.54 -8.18
N LEU A 99 -29.34 -28.57 -7.68
CA LEU A 99 -28.20 -28.40 -6.79
C LEU A 99 -27.01 -27.77 -7.55
N LYS A 100 -26.66 -26.54 -7.20
CA LYS A 100 -25.56 -25.76 -7.82
C LYS A 100 -24.29 -25.71 -6.99
N PHE A 101 -24.44 -25.76 -5.66
CA PHE A 101 -23.36 -25.62 -4.69
C PHE A 101 -23.41 -26.77 -3.68
N LEU A 102 -22.28 -27.47 -3.52
CA LEU A 102 -22.15 -28.56 -2.56
C LEU A 102 -20.91 -28.35 -1.71
N VAL A 103 -21.08 -28.40 -0.38
CA VAL A 103 -19.98 -28.42 0.59
C VAL A 103 -20.05 -29.75 1.36
N CYS A 104 -18.98 -30.53 1.39
CA CYS A 104 -18.97 -31.84 2.04
C CYS A 104 -17.60 -32.26 2.60
N GLN A 105 -17.58 -33.13 3.62
CA GLN A 105 -16.40 -33.94 3.99
C GLN A 105 -16.32 -35.16 3.06
N ALA A 106 -15.13 -35.71 2.83
CA ALA A 106 -14.91 -36.88 1.98
C ALA A 106 -15.63 -38.12 2.53
N ASP A 107 -16.18 -38.91 1.61
CA ASP A 107 -17.25 -39.89 1.84
C ASP A 107 -18.53 -39.33 2.51
N PRO A 108 -19.10 -38.24 1.98
CA PRO A 108 -20.35 -37.72 2.54
C PRO A 108 -21.56 -38.62 2.25
N PHE A 109 -21.41 -39.60 1.33
CA PHE A 109 -22.55 -40.31 0.72
C PHE A 109 -22.60 -41.83 0.90
N ASP A 110 -21.79 -42.41 1.80
CA ASP A 110 -21.62 -43.86 1.93
C ASP A 110 -21.34 -44.50 0.57
N PHE A 111 -20.30 -44.03 -0.12
CA PHE A 111 -20.02 -44.47 -1.49
C PHE A 111 -19.74 -45.98 -1.59
N ARG A 112 -19.46 -46.65 -0.46
CA ARG A 112 -19.44 -48.12 -0.34
C ARG A 112 -20.75 -48.77 -0.79
N GLN A 113 -21.88 -48.07 -0.67
CA GLN A 113 -23.20 -48.55 -1.10
C GLN A 113 -23.49 -48.33 -2.59
N ILE A 114 -22.74 -47.48 -3.31
CA ILE A 114 -22.98 -47.25 -4.76
C ILE A 114 -22.89 -48.55 -5.55
N HIS A 115 -21.94 -49.43 -5.20
CA HIS A 115 -21.80 -50.74 -5.84
C HIS A 115 -22.88 -51.75 -5.41
N SER A 116 -23.56 -51.52 -4.28
CA SER A 116 -24.64 -52.37 -3.77
C SER A 116 -26.02 -52.01 -4.32
N GLN A 117 -26.16 -50.89 -5.03
CA GLN A 117 -27.43 -50.37 -5.55
C GLN A 117 -27.36 -50.07 -7.06
N PRO A 118 -27.59 -51.06 -7.94
CA PRO A 118 -27.39 -50.91 -9.40
C PRO A 118 -28.33 -49.92 -10.10
N ASN A 119 -29.37 -49.41 -9.42
CA ASN A 119 -30.39 -48.53 -10.00
C ASN A 119 -30.29 -47.05 -9.59
N VAL A 120 -29.30 -46.68 -8.75
CA VAL A 120 -29.14 -45.30 -8.27
C VAL A 120 -27.94 -44.68 -8.98
N THR A 121 -28.21 -43.72 -9.87
CA THR A 121 -27.14 -42.94 -10.53
C THR A 121 -27.07 -41.53 -9.94
N LEU A 122 -25.87 -41.07 -9.62
CA LEU A 122 -25.61 -39.69 -9.17
C LEU A 122 -25.79 -38.65 -10.28
N ALA A 123 -25.78 -39.09 -11.54
CA ALA A 123 -25.72 -38.23 -12.71
C ALA A 123 -26.82 -37.14 -12.79
N PRO A 124 -28.11 -37.40 -12.52
CA PRO A 124 -29.15 -36.39 -12.72
C PRO A 124 -29.03 -35.16 -11.81
N ALA A 125 -28.58 -35.34 -10.56
CA ALA A 125 -28.47 -34.26 -9.59
C ALA A 125 -27.15 -33.48 -9.69
N LEU A 126 -26.09 -34.15 -10.15
CA LEU A 126 -24.77 -33.54 -10.27
C LEU A 126 -24.53 -32.85 -11.62
N GLN A 127 -25.43 -33.06 -12.59
CA GLN A 127 -25.40 -32.36 -13.89
C GLN A 127 -25.49 -30.84 -13.78
N SER A 128 -26.16 -30.30 -12.75
CA SER A 128 -26.33 -28.86 -12.53
C SER A 128 -25.33 -28.27 -11.52
N LEU A 129 -24.42 -29.10 -10.97
CA LEU A 129 -23.45 -28.66 -9.97
C LEU A 129 -22.34 -27.83 -10.60
N THR A 130 -22.21 -26.58 -10.16
CA THR A 130 -21.22 -25.61 -10.65
C THR A 130 -20.07 -25.38 -9.68
N SER A 131 -20.30 -25.59 -8.38
CA SER A 131 -19.30 -25.36 -7.33
C SER A 131 -19.30 -26.50 -6.32
N LEU A 132 -18.10 -27.03 -6.05
CA LEU A 132 -17.87 -28.11 -5.10
C LEU A 132 -16.75 -27.73 -4.12
N GLN A 133 -17.05 -27.83 -2.83
CA GLN A 133 -16.06 -27.76 -1.76
C GLN A 133 -16.01 -29.11 -1.04
N VAL A 134 -14.84 -29.76 -1.06
CA VAL A 134 -14.62 -31.07 -0.44
C VAL A 134 -13.49 -31.02 0.57
N SER A 135 -13.72 -31.56 1.76
CA SER A 135 -12.69 -31.74 2.80
C SER A 135 -12.26 -33.19 2.87
N ILE A 136 -11.03 -33.52 2.52
CA ILE A 136 -10.49 -34.88 2.44
C ILE A 136 -9.66 -35.16 3.68
N ASP A 137 -10.15 -36.08 4.51
CA ASP A 137 -9.51 -36.49 5.76
C ASP A 137 -8.88 -37.89 5.68
N ARG A 138 -9.26 -38.73 4.69
CA ARG A 138 -8.78 -40.11 4.58
C ARG A 138 -8.50 -40.55 3.14
N LEU A 139 -7.34 -41.17 2.92
CA LEU A 139 -6.87 -41.61 1.61
C LEU A 139 -7.72 -42.71 0.92
N TRP A 140 -8.30 -43.64 1.67
CA TRP A 140 -9.17 -44.67 1.08
C TRP A 140 -10.44 -44.09 0.43
N THR A 141 -10.74 -42.81 0.66
CA THR A 141 -11.85 -42.12 -0.01
C THR A 141 -11.52 -41.64 -1.43
N ILE A 142 -10.28 -41.83 -1.90
CA ILE A 142 -9.81 -41.38 -3.22
C ILE A 142 -10.72 -41.81 -4.37
N PRO A 143 -11.05 -43.11 -4.52
CA PRO A 143 -11.93 -43.55 -5.61
C PRO A 143 -13.30 -42.87 -5.60
N TYR A 144 -13.80 -42.49 -4.43
CA TYR A 144 -15.14 -41.94 -4.25
C TYR A 144 -15.23 -40.47 -4.66
N TRP A 145 -14.24 -39.65 -4.32
CA TRP A 145 -14.25 -38.27 -4.79
C TRP A 145 -13.89 -38.16 -6.28
N VAL A 146 -13.07 -39.06 -6.83
CA VAL A 146 -12.85 -39.13 -8.29
C VAL A 146 -14.17 -39.41 -9.03
N ALA A 147 -14.94 -40.40 -8.56
CA ALA A 147 -16.25 -40.70 -9.12
C ALA A 147 -17.24 -39.52 -8.96
N LEU A 148 -17.18 -38.79 -7.85
CA LEU A 148 -17.97 -37.57 -7.63
C LEU A 148 -17.63 -36.49 -8.66
N LEU A 149 -16.35 -36.19 -8.87
CA LEU A 149 -15.91 -35.17 -9.83
C LEU A 149 -16.27 -35.55 -11.28
N ASP A 150 -16.07 -36.82 -11.66
CA ASP A 150 -16.42 -37.31 -13.00
C ASP A 150 -17.94 -37.23 -13.27
N ALA A 151 -18.76 -37.22 -12.22
CA ALA A 151 -20.21 -37.05 -12.30
C ALA A 151 -20.69 -35.58 -12.37
N CYS A 152 -19.78 -34.60 -12.31
CA CYS A 152 -20.10 -33.17 -12.30
C CYS A 152 -19.65 -32.44 -13.59
N PRO A 153 -20.28 -32.67 -14.75
CA PRO A 153 -19.82 -32.12 -16.03
C PRO A 153 -19.94 -30.59 -16.16
N ALA A 154 -20.72 -29.93 -15.29
CA ALA A 154 -20.90 -28.48 -15.24
C ALA A 154 -20.00 -27.76 -14.22
N LEU A 155 -19.12 -28.49 -13.54
CA LEU A 155 -18.29 -27.95 -12.47
C LEU A 155 -17.28 -26.92 -13.00
N THR A 156 -17.31 -25.71 -12.42
CA THR A 156 -16.38 -24.60 -12.72
C THR A 156 -15.51 -24.23 -11.53
N ASP A 157 -15.98 -24.44 -10.31
CA ASP A 157 -15.31 -24.00 -9.08
C ASP A 157 -15.06 -25.18 -8.15
N LEU A 158 -13.79 -25.46 -7.89
CA LEU A 158 -13.37 -26.57 -7.04
C LEU A 158 -12.52 -26.08 -5.87
N THR A 159 -12.97 -26.38 -4.65
CA THR A 159 -12.18 -26.17 -3.43
C THR A 159 -11.91 -27.50 -2.75
N VAL A 160 -10.64 -27.81 -2.50
CA VAL A 160 -10.18 -29.01 -1.80
C VAL A 160 -9.46 -28.60 -0.52
N HIS A 161 -9.88 -29.15 0.60
CA HIS A 161 -9.21 -29.01 1.89
C HIS A 161 -8.71 -30.37 2.36
N ALA A 162 -7.41 -30.55 2.55
CA ALA A 162 -6.82 -31.79 3.03
C ALA A 162 -6.53 -31.71 4.54
N GLU A 163 -7.29 -32.42 5.37
CA GLU A 163 -7.14 -32.38 6.83
C GLU A 163 -5.93 -33.22 7.28
N ALA A 164 -4.93 -32.60 7.91
CA ALA A 164 -3.64 -33.24 8.25
C ALA A 164 -3.73 -34.46 9.20
N THR A 165 -4.80 -34.58 10.00
CA THR A 165 -4.90 -35.57 11.09
C THR A 165 -5.10 -37.02 10.64
N GLY A 166 -5.43 -37.27 9.36
CA GLY A 166 -5.73 -38.61 8.84
C GLY A 166 -4.72 -39.19 7.83
N TRP A 167 -3.60 -38.49 7.56
CA TRP A 167 -2.63 -38.83 6.51
C TRP A 167 -1.34 -39.52 7.02
N GLY A 168 -1.31 -40.05 8.25
CA GLY A 168 -0.11 -40.61 8.90
C GLY A 168 0.55 -41.81 8.16
N GLN A 169 1.88 -41.97 8.24
CA GLN A 169 2.74 -43.06 7.70
C GLN A 169 2.58 -43.55 6.23
N TRP A 170 1.66 -42.99 5.42
CA TRP A 170 1.53 -43.35 4.01
C TRP A 170 2.72 -42.85 3.17
N THR A 171 3.32 -43.73 2.39
CA THR A 171 4.41 -43.43 1.45
C THR A 171 3.87 -43.00 0.07
N TYR A 172 4.74 -42.44 -0.78
CA TYR A 172 4.40 -42.12 -2.17
C TYR A 172 3.93 -43.35 -2.97
N ASP A 173 4.51 -44.52 -2.70
CA ASP A 173 4.13 -45.78 -3.34
C ASP A 173 2.71 -46.20 -2.94
N ASP A 174 2.32 -45.99 -1.68
CA ASP A 174 0.95 -46.29 -1.25
C ASP A 174 -0.10 -45.38 -1.92
N LEU A 175 0.27 -44.13 -2.25
CA LEU A 175 -0.59 -43.16 -2.95
C LEU A 175 -0.77 -43.53 -4.43
N THR A 176 0.30 -43.97 -5.09
CA THR A 176 0.26 -44.34 -6.51
C THR A 176 -0.47 -45.66 -6.76
N LEU A 177 -0.37 -46.62 -5.84
CA LEU A 177 -1.06 -47.92 -5.90
C LEU A 177 -2.57 -47.84 -5.63
N SER A 178 -3.03 -46.80 -4.91
CA SER A 178 -4.43 -46.64 -4.50
C SER A 178 -5.31 -45.87 -5.50
N ILE A 179 -4.72 -45.30 -6.56
CA ILE A 179 -5.46 -44.63 -7.62
C ILE A 179 -5.93 -45.71 -8.61
N PRO A 180 -7.24 -46.00 -8.72
CA PRO A 180 -7.71 -46.96 -9.70
C PRO A 180 -7.29 -46.50 -11.11
N PRO A 181 -6.91 -47.43 -12.01
CA PRO A 181 -6.61 -47.06 -13.39
C PRO A 181 -7.81 -46.30 -13.96
N PRO A 182 -7.57 -45.22 -14.72
CA PRO A 182 -8.63 -44.31 -15.13
C PRO A 182 -9.73 -45.12 -15.85
N PRO A 183 -11.01 -45.02 -15.44
CA PRO A 183 -12.09 -45.48 -16.31
C PRO A 183 -11.99 -44.75 -17.65
N PRO A 184 -12.52 -45.31 -18.74
CA PRO A 184 -12.57 -44.61 -20.02
C PRO A 184 -13.14 -43.20 -19.80
N PRO A 185 -12.51 -42.17 -20.39
CA PRO A 185 -12.83 -40.79 -20.08
C PRO A 185 -14.34 -40.52 -20.27
N PRO A 186 -14.99 -39.81 -19.34
CA PRO A 186 -16.39 -39.44 -19.52
C PRO A 186 -16.54 -38.59 -20.79
N ALA A 187 -17.70 -38.67 -21.44
CA ALA A 187 -17.97 -37.94 -22.69
C ALA A 187 -17.76 -36.41 -22.59
N ARG A 188 -17.74 -35.86 -21.37
CA ARG A 188 -17.49 -34.44 -21.09
C ARG A 188 -16.86 -34.28 -19.70
N ALA A 189 -15.54 -34.03 -19.65
CA ALA A 189 -14.86 -33.66 -18.41
C ALA A 189 -15.22 -32.22 -17.97
N PRO A 190 -15.21 -31.91 -16.66
CA PRO A 190 -15.43 -30.55 -16.17
C PRO A 190 -14.32 -29.60 -16.64
N ARG A 191 -14.72 -28.36 -16.94
CA ARG A 191 -13.81 -27.26 -17.31
C ARG A 191 -13.76 -26.26 -16.17
N LEU A 192 -12.75 -26.41 -15.30
CA LEU A 192 -12.59 -25.58 -14.11
C LEU A 192 -12.11 -24.18 -14.50
N ARG A 193 -12.64 -23.17 -13.80
CA ARG A 193 -12.22 -21.77 -13.87
C ARG A 193 -11.46 -21.34 -12.61
N ALA A 194 -11.86 -21.84 -11.44
CA ALA A 194 -11.22 -21.54 -10.17
C ALA A 194 -10.91 -22.83 -9.39
N VAL A 195 -9.67 -22.96 -8.94
CA VAL A 195 -9.18 -24.11 -8.16
C VAL A 195 -8.49 -23.60 -6.90
N ARG A 196 -8.95 -24.08 -5.74
CA ARG A 196 -8.36 -23.79 -4.43
C ARG A 196 -7.99 -25.09 -3.72
N ILE A 197 -6.73 -25.23 -3.32
CA ILE A 197 -6.23 -26.40 -2.60
C ILE A 197 -5.54 -25.90 -1.33
N THR A 198 -5.93 -26.48 -0.18
CA THR A 198 -5.36 -26.16 1.13
C THR A 198 -5.08 -27.43 1.94
N GLY A 199 -4.10 -27.43 2.83
CA GLY A 199 -3.89 -28.53 3.79
C GLY A 199 -2.64 -29.38 3.53
N ASP A 200 -2.69 -30.69 3.75
CA ASP A 200 -1.54 -31.61 3.58
C ASP A 200 -1.12 -31.74 2.09
N CYS A 201 0.18 -31.61 1.80
CA CYS A 201 0.73 -31.63 0.44
C CYS A 201 0.54 -32.97 -0.31
N LYS A 202 0.34 -34.09 0.40
CA LYS A 202 0.13 -35.42 -0.20
C LYS A 202 -1.08 -35.48 -1.13
N ILE A 203 -2.06 -34.59 -0.95
CA ILE A 203 -3.26 -34.51 -1.80
C ILE A 203 -2.92 -34.19 -3.27
N LEU A 204 -1.77 -33.56 -3.53
CA LEU A 204 -1.38 -33.18 -4.88
C LEU A 204 -1.16 -34.37 -5.81
N VAL A 205 -0.70 -35.52 -5.30
CA VAL A 205 -0.44 -36.72 -6.12
C VAL A 205 -1.71 -37.21 -6.83
N PRO A 206 -2.79 -37.57 -6.11
CA PRO A 206 -4.01 -38.02 -6.77
C PRO A 206 -4.76 -36.89 -7.50
N LEU A 207 -4.64 -35.63 -7.05
CA LEU A 207 -5.22 -34.49 -7.76
C LEU A 207 -4.55 -34.26 -9.13
N ASN A 208 -3.22 -34.29 -9.20
CA ASN A 208 -2.48 -34.17 -10.46
C ASN A 208 -2.88 -35.27 -11.44
N ALA A 209 -2.94 -36.52 -10.96
CA ALA A 209 -3.36 -37.66 -11.80
C ALA A 209 -4.75 -37.44 -12.40
N TRP A 210 -5.71 -36.95 -11.61
CA TRP A 210 -7.04 -36.64 -12.09
C TRP A 210 -7.06 -35.43 -13.05
N PHE A 211 -6.53 -34.28 -12.63
CA PHE A 211 -6.52 -33.05 -13.42
C PHE A 211 -5.90 -33.23 -14.80
N LEU A 212 -4.73 -33.86 -14.86
CA LEU A 212 -3.95 -34.03 -16.09
C LEU A 212 -4.60 -35.05 -17.02
N SER A 213 -5.10 -36.17 -16.48
CA SER A 213 -5.74 -37.20 -17.30
C SER A 213 -7.09 -36.77 -17.89
N ARG A 214 -7.71 -35.70 -17.35
CA ARG A 214 -9.00 -35.15 -17.82
C ARG A 214 -8.88 -33.80 -18.53
N GLY A 215 -7.71 -33.16 -18.49
CA GLY A 215 -7.49 -31.83 -19.08
C GLY A 215 -8.28 -30.71 -18.39
N SER A 216 -8.69 -30.91 -17.14
CA SER A 216 -9.64 -30.03 -16.43
C SER A 216 -9.08 -28.67 -16.01
N LEU A 217 -7.75 -28.50 -16.06
CA LEU A 217 -7.05 -27.25 -15.73
C LEU A 217 -6.90 -26.28 -16.91
N SER A 218 -7.27 -26.69 -18.13
CA SER A 218 -7.03 -25.94 -19.37
C SER A 218 -7.76 -24.59 -19.49
N ALA A 219 -8.70 -24.29 -18.59
CA ALA A 219 -9.50 -23.06 -18.59
C ALA A 219 -9.42 -22.31 -17.25
N VAL A 220 -8.46 -22.65 -16.39
CA VAL A 220 -8.34 -22.09 -15.04
C VAL A 220 -7.78 -20.67 -15.11
N GLU A 221 -8.53 -19.72 -14.57
CA GLU A 221 -8.17 -18.31 -14.45
C GLU A 221 -7.65 -17.99 -13.03
N THR A 222 -8.09 -18.73 -12.01
CA THR A 222 -7.67 -18.55 -10.62
C THR A 222 -7.14 -19.85 -10.02
N LEU A 223 -5.87 -19.85 -9.60
CA LEU A 223 -5.25 -20.98 -8.91
C LEU A 223 -4.74 -20.54 -7.53
N TYR A 224 -5.22 -21.19 -6.48
CA TYR A 224 -4.77 -21.00 -5.11
C TYR A 224 -4.26 -22.34 -4.55
N VAL A 225 -3.00 -22.40 -4.13
CA VAL A 225 -2.36 -23.59 -3.55
C VAL A 225 -1.64 -23.20 -2.27
N ASP A 226 -2.12 -23.67 -1.12
CA ASP A 226 -1.56 -23.36 0.20
C ASP A 226 -1.41 -24.64 1.02
N LEU A 227 -0.22 -25.22 0.99
CA LEU A 227 0.02 -26.58 1.47
C LEU A 227 1.05 -26.58 2.60
N LEU A 228 0.80 -27.42 3.59
CA LEU A 228 1.70 -27.67 4.72
C LEU A 228 2.59 -28.86 4.39
N TYR A 229 3.89 -28.73 4.63
CA TYR A 229 4.85 -29.82 4.53
C TYR A 229 5.14 -30.41 5.91
N MET A 230 5.08 -31.74 6.01
CA MET A 230 5.61 -32.49 7.15
C MET A 230 7.02 -32.94 6.77
N LEU A 231 8.03 -32.40 7.46
CA LEU A 231 9.46 -32.40 7.14
C LEU A 231 10.15 -33.76 6.90
N GLU A 232 9.48 -34.91 7.05
CA GLU A 232 10.22 -36.16 7.26
C GLU A 232 10.38 -37.10 6.06
N ASP A 233 9.63 -37.04 4.95
CA ASP A 233 9.72 -38.12 3.93
C ASP A 233 9.36 -37.77 2.45
N TYR A 234 9.36 -36.51 2.02
CA TYR A 234 8.97 -36.18 0.63
C TYR A 234 10.18 -35.96 -0.30
N ASP A 235 10.48 -37.00 -1.09
CA ASP A 235 11.64 -37.09 -1.99
C ASP A 235 11.50 -36.22 -3.26
N ALA A 236 12.54 -35.41 -3.51
CA ALA A 236 13.05 -34.72 -4.69
C ALA A 236 12.16 -34.02 -5.76
N ALA A 237 10.87 -34.33 -5.95
CA ALA A 237 10.07 -33.76 -7.04
C ALA A 237 8.88 -32.93 -6.53
N ASP A 238 8.91 -31.63 -6.83
CA ASP A 238 7.86 -30.71 -6.41
C ASP A 238 6.53 -30.96 -7.14
N GLN A 239 5.54 -31.46 -6.39
CA GLN A 239 4.24 -31.84 -6.93
C GLN A 239 3.36 -30.65 -7.33
N ARG A 240 3.77 -29.41 -7.02
CA ARG A 240 3.04 -28.19 -7.46
C ARG A 240 3.30 -27.90 -8.94
N LEU A 241 4.47 -28.30 -9.47
CA LEU A 241 4.91 -27.95 -10.84
C LEU A 241 3.97 -28.43 -11.96
N PRO A 242 3.42 -29.67 -11.96
CA PRO A 242 2.50 -30.10 -13.01
C PRO A 242 1.23 -29.24 -13.11
N MET A 243 0.69 -28.80 -11.98
CA MET A 243 -0.46 -27.90 -11.96
C MET A 243 -0.11 -26.51 -12.50
N LEU A 244 1.01 -25.94 -12.03
CA LEU A 244 1.48 -24.63 -12.48
C LEU A 244 1.67 -24.63 -14.00
N ARG A 245 2.28 -25.69 -14.56
CA ARG A 245 2.44 -25.88 -16.01
C ARG A 245 1.12 -25.95 -16.76
N ALA A 246 0.11 -26.62 -16.19
CA ALA A 246 -1.18 -26.81 -16.85
C ALA A 246 -2.02 -25.53 -16.96
N VAL A 247 -1.80 -24.54 -16.08
CA VAL A 247 -2.59 -23.29 -16.03
C VAL A 247 -1.90 -22.07 -16.65
N MET A 248 -0.62 -22.16 -17.02
CA MET A 248 0.19 -20.99 -17.41
C MET A 248 -0.44 -20.12 -18.49
N ALA A 249 -1.07 -20.74 -19.49
CA ALA A 249 -1.65 -20.03 -20.63
C ALA A 249 -2.93 -19.25 -20.29
N THR A 250 -3.57 -19.52 -19.14
CA THR A 250 -4.90 -18.97 -18.80
C THR A 250 -4.97 -18.28 -17.46
N VAL A 251 -4.04 -18.57 -16.54
CA VAL A 251 -4.06 -18.05 -15.17
C VAL A 251 -3.91 -16.53 -15.14
N ARG A 252 -4.78 -15.89 -14.35
CA ARG A 252 -4.78 -14.44 -14.07
C ARG A 252 -4.40 -14.16 -12.62
N ASP A 253 -4.88 -15.00 -11.71
CA ASP A 253 -4.65 -14.90 -10.28
C ASP A 253 -3.97 -16.16 -9.76
N LEU A 254 -2.72 -16.03 -9.32
CA LEU A 254 -1.92 -17.12 -8.79
C LEU A 254 -1.59 -16.87 -7.32
N THR A 255 -1.94 -17.80 -6.45
CA THR A 255 -1.46 -17.85 -5.06
C THR A 255 -0.78 -19.18 -4.80
N VAL A 256 0.47 -19.15 -4.35
CA VAL A 256 1.27 -20.35 -4.08
C VAL A 256 2.01 -20.22 -2.75
N ASN A 257 1.94 -21.28 -1.94
CA ASN A 257 2.80 -21.45 -0.77
C ASN A 257 4.14 -22.08 -1.21
N LEU A 258 5.27 -21.50 -0.80
CA LEU A 258 6.64 -21.90 -1.13
C LEU A 258 7.39 -22.55 0.03
N ASP A 259 6.74 -23.10 1.06
CA ASP A 259 7.45 -23.81 2.12
C ASP A 259 7.34 -25.33 1.93
N PRO A 260 8.44 -26.06 1.62
CA PRO A 260 9.76 -25.57 1.25
C PRO A 260 9.78 -25.01 -0.19
N PRO A 261 10.80 -24.21 -0.57
CA PRO A 261 10.83 -23.54 -1.87
C PRO A 261 10.82 -24.52 -3.05
N ILE A 262 10.07 -24.18 -4.10
CA ILE A 262 10.04 -24.96 -5.35
C ILE A 262 11.39 -24.74 -6.06
N SER A 263 12.24 -25.75 -6.23
CA SER A 263 13.45 -25.54 -7.05
C SER A 263 13.06 -25.28 -8.51
N LEU A 264 13.49 -24.14 -9.06
CA LEU A 264 13.36 -23.81 -10.49
C LEU A 264 14.62 -24.14 -11.28
N GLU A 265 15.73 -24.50 -10.62
CA GLU A 265 16.97 -24.85 -11.29
C GLU A 265 16.79 -26.12 -12.12
N GLY A 266 17.01 -26.01 -13.43
CA GLY A 266 16.89 -27.14 -14.36
C GLY A 266 15.46 -27.52 -14.73
N GLU A 267 14.43 -26.89 -14.15
CA GLU A 267 13.02 -27.16 -14.46
C GLU A 267 12.56 -26.29 -15.65
N PRO A 268 12.36 -26.85 -16.85
CA PRO A 268 11.96 -26.06 -17.99
C PRO A 268 10.53 -25.55 -17.80
N GLY A 269 10.38 -24.23 -17.90
CA GLY A 269 9.13 -23.62 -18.34
C GLY A 269 8.11 -23.24 -17.27
N VAL A 270 8.47 -23.01 -16.01
CA VAL A 270 7.60 -22.33 -15.03
C VAL A 270 8.18 -20.94 -14.73
N SER A 271 7.72 -19.92 -15.47
CA SER A 271 8.16 -18.53 -15.30
C SER A 271 7.04 -17.55 -15.66
N ALA A 272 7.13 -16.33 -15.15
CA ALA A 272 6.18 -15.26 -15.43
C ALA A 272 6.07 -14.95 -16.93
N ALA A 273 7.18 -15.06 -17.68
CA ALA A 273 7.22 -14.82 -19.12
C ALA A 273 6.31 -15.77 -19.94
N ARG A 274 5.99 -16.94 -19.39
CA ARG A 274 5.09 -17.94 -20.02
C ARG A 274 3.65 -17.82 -19.52
N MET A 275 3.33 -16.80 -18.71
CA MET A 275 1.99 -16.54 -18.19
C MET A 275 1.45 -15.19 -18.70
N PRO A 276 1.00 -15.11 -19.96
CA PRO A 276 0.67 -13.84 -20.64
C PRO A 276 -0.59 -13.13 -20.10
N HIS A 277 -1.28 -13.74 -19.13
CA HIS A 277 -2.50 -13.19 -18.53
C HIS A 277 -2.38 -12.97 -17.02
N LEU A 278 -1.22 -13.26 -16.42
CA LEU A 278 -1.00 -13.15 -14.99
C LEU A 278 -1.02 -11.70 -14.54
N ARG A 279 -2.07 -11.32 -13.79
CA ARG A 279 -2.23 -9.99 -13.20
C ARG A 279 -1.83 -9.95 -11.74
N THR A 280 -2.07 -11.04 -11.02
CA THR A 280 -1.87 -11.10 -9.58
C THR A 280 -1.02 -12.29 -9.19
N LEU A 281 0.09 -12.04 -8.50
CA LEU A 281 0.93 -13.07 -7.89
C LEU A 281 0.98 -12.87 -6.37
N ARG A 282 0.54 -13.88 -5.62
CA ARG A 282 0.67 -13.91 -4.16
C ARG A 282 1.48 -15.12 -3.73
N ILE A 283 2.50 -14.87 -2.94
CA ILE A 283 3.40 -15.89 -2.42
C ILE A 283 3.22 -15.94 -0.92
N ARG A 284 3.11 -17.15 -0.37
CA ARG A 284 3.10 -17.38 1.06
C ARG A 284 4.27 -18.25 1.45
N ASP A 285 4.94 -17.87 2.51
CA ASP A 285 5.93 -18.69 3.17
C ASP A 285 5.33 -19.27 4.45
N GLY A 286 5.59 -20.55 4.67
CA GLY A 286 5.32 -21.19 5.95
C GLY A 286 6.30 -20.71 7.03
N SER A 287 6.05 -21.14 8.27
CA SER A 287 6.82 -20.71 9.44
C SER A 287 8.31 -21.09 9.37
N ASP A 288 8.66 -22.05 8.52
CA ASP A 288 10.01 -22.62 8.40
C ASP A 288 10.84 -22.17 7.20
N ALA A 289 10.20 -21.46 6.26
CA ALA A 289 10.86 -20.90 5.09
C ALA A 289 11.98 -19.92 5.45
N ARG A 290 12.99 -19.84 4.58
CA ARG A 290 14.04 -18.83 4.64
C ARG A 290 13.76 -17.75 3.61
N LEU A 291 13.73 -16.49 4.05
CA LEU A 291 13.45 -15.35 3.17
C LEU A 291 14.38 -15.29 1.95
N SER A 292 15.66 -15.63 2.12
CA SER A 292 16.63 -15.67 1.02
C SER A 292 16.22 -16.65 -0.08
N GLU A 293 15.79 -17.86 0.28
CA GLU A 293 15.41 -18.90 -0.68
C GLU A 293 14.11 -18.54 -1.41
N SER A 294 13.15 -17.90 -0.73
CA SER A 294 11.91 -17.40 -1.33
C SER A 294 12.14 -16.20 -2.26
N ILE A 295 13.10 -15.33 -1.94
CA ILE A 295 13.52 -14.22 -2.81
C ILE A 295 14.24 -14.76 -4.05
N ASP A 296 15.14 -15.73 -3.89
CA ASP A 296 15.84 -16.37 -5.01
C ASP A 296 14.86 -17.07 -5.96
N TRP A 297 13.86 -17.74 -5.40
CA TRP A 297 12.75 -18.30 -6.18
C TRP A 297 11.99 -17.24 -6.97
N LEU A 298 11.56 -16.16 -6.30
CA LEU A 298 10.81 -15.08 -6.92
C LEU A 298 11.62 -14.40 -8.02
N ALA A 299 12.91 -14.17 -7.78
CA ALA A 299 13.82 -13.62 -8.77
C ALA A 299 13.94 -14.55 -9.99
N GLY A 300 14.10 -15.86 -9.78
CA GLY A 300 14.08 -16.86 -10.85
C GLY A 300 12.76 -16.88 -11.63
N PHE A 301 11.63 -16.84 -10.93
CA PHE A 301 10.29 -16.86 -11.52
C PHE A 301 10.00 -15.62 -12.36
N LEU A 302 10.41 -14.43 -11.90
CA LEU A 302 10.23 -13.15 -12.58
C LEU A 302 11.29 -12.87 -13.65
N SER A 303 12.42 -13.59 -13.63
CA SER A 303 13.50 -13.35 -14.58
C SER A 303 13.02 -13.56 -16.02
N THR A 304 13.26 -12.57 -16.86
CA THR A 304 12.90 -12.54 -18.29
C THR A 304 13.99 -13.12 -19.18
N THR A 305 15.10 -13.59 -18.61
CA THR A 305 16.17 -14.23 -19.37
C THR A 305 15.65 -15.56 -19.96
N PRO A 306 15.64 -15.72 -21.30
CA PRO A 306 15.35 -17.00 -21.89
C PRO A 306 16.40 -17.99 -21.40
N VAL A 307 15.98 -19.09 -20.79
CA VAL A 307 16.82 -20.29 -20.71
C VAL A 307 17.18 -20.63 -22.16
N HIS A 308 18.49 -20.67 -22.46
CA HIS A 308 19.07 -20.78 -23.80
C HIS A 308 18.19 -21.50 -24.84
N GLY A 309 17.75 -20.80 -25.89
CA GLY A 309 17.37 -21.43 -27.16
C GLY A 309 16.10 -20.97 -27.87
N GLU A 310 15.20 -20.19 -27.26
CA GLU A 310 13.95 -19.80 -27.93
C GLU A 310 13.70 -18.28 -27.91
N SER A 311 13.55 -17.72 -29.11
CA SER A 311 13.14 -16.34 -29.36
C SER A 311 11.65 -16.18 -29.05
N LEU A 312 11.31 -15.66 -27.88
CA LEU A 312 9.96 -15.19 -27.56
C LEU A 312 10.02 -13.68 -27.27
N LEU A 313 9.55 -12.90 -28.25
CA LEU A 313 9.13 -11.51 -28.07
C LEU A 313 7.95 -11.50 -27.10
N VAL A 314 8.18 -11.17 -25.83
CA VAL A 314 7.11 -10.82 -24.90
C VAL A 314 7.30 -9.38 -24.47
N THR A 315 6.42 -8.54 -24.99
CA THR A 315 6.10 -7.18 -24.54
C THR A 315 5.68 -7.22 -23.07
N GLU A 316 6.16 -6.27 -22.27
CA GLU A 316 5.70 -5.84 -20.93
C GLU A 316 4.82 -6.83 -20.13
N SER A 317 5.31 -7.28 -18.96
CA SER A 317 4.55 -8.16 -18.06
C SER A 317 3.21 -7.51 -17.64
N PRO A 318 2.07 -8.20 -17.73
CA PRO A 318 0.76 -7.70 -17.31
C PRO A 318 0.52 -7.78 -15.79
N LEU A 319 1.56 -8.03 -15.00
CA LEU A 319 1.49 -8.17 -13.55
C LEU A 319 1.17 -6.82 -12.89
N GLU A 320 -0.02 -6.71 -12.32
CA GLU A 320 -0.56 -5.53 -11.62
C GLU A 320 -0.26 -5.59 -10.11
N GLU A 321 -0.26 -6.78 -9.51
CA GLU A 321 -0.10 -6.98 -8.06
C GLU A 321 0.87 -8.14 -7.75
N LEU A 322 1.84 -7.87 -6.86
CA LEU A 322 2.80 -8.84 -6.33
C LEU A 322 2.84 -8.75 -4.80
N SER A 323 2.69 -9.87 -4.11
CA SER A 323 2.84 -9.95 -2.64
C SER A 323 3.62 -11.18 -2.19
N LEU A 324 4.47 -11.02 -1.17
CA LEU A 324 5.17 -12.08 -0.46
C LEU A 324 4.83 -11.97 1.03
N ASP A 325 4.20 -13.01 1.57
CA ASP A 325 3.77 -13.13 2.96
C ASP A 325 4.75 -14.05 3.71
N HIS A 326 5.76 -13.46 4.40
CA HIS A 326 6.85 -14.17 5.09
C HIS A 326 6.83 -13.96 6.61
N HIS A 327 7.07 -15.03 7.37
CA HIS A 327 7.12 -14.99 8.83
C HIS A 327 8.54 -14.62 9.34
N VAL A 328 8.74 -13.37 9.78
CA VAL A 328 10.05 -12.82 10.18
C VAL A 328 10.67 -13.52 11.40
N ARG A 329 11.91 -14.00 11.30
CA ARG A 329 12.67 -14.64 12.40
C ARG A 329 13.67 -13.67 13.02
N ARG A 330 14.02 -13.90 14.30
CA ARG A 330 14.94 -13.04 15.09
C ARG A 330 16.34 -12.91 14.49
N GLN A 331 16.82 -13.94 13.78
CA GLN A 331 18.12 -13.93 13.11
C GLN A 331 18.18 -12.98 11.90
N ASP A 332 17.03 -12.65 11.32
CA ASP A 332 16.90 -11.76 10.15
C ASP A 332 16.98 -10.26 10.53
N LEU A 333 16.91 -9.94 11.83
CA LEU A 333 16.84 -8.58 12.37
C LEU A 333 18.20 -7.96 12.75
N THR A 334 19.32 -8.70 12.59
CA THR A 334 20.64 -8.25 13.06
C THR A 334 21.44 -7.42 12.04
N ALA A 335 20.88 -7.13 10.85
CA ALA A 335 21.61 -6.53 9.73
C ALA A 335 21.15 -5.11 9.28
N VAL A 336 20.22 -4.45 9.98
CA VAL A 336 19.56 -3.22 9.46
C VAL A 336 19.93 -1.92 10.19
N ASN A 337 20.22 -0.87 9.43
CA ASN A 337 20.48 0.50 9.88
C ASN A 337 19.16 1.30 10.13
N PRO A 338 18.90 1.81 11.36
CA PRO A 338 17.72 2.62 11.69
C PRO A 338 17.60 3.99 10.99
N ALA A 339 18.68 4.52 10.40
CA ALA A 339 18.75 5.88 9.84
C ALA A 339 17.82 6.05 8.64
N SER A 340 17.60 4.98 7.91
CA SER A 340 16.89 5.03 6.65
C SER A 340 15.37 5.08 6.83
N TRP A 341 14.84 4.66 8.00
CA TRP A 341 13.41 4.71 8.29
C TRP A 341 12.90 6.12 8.57
N ALA A 342 13.70 6.94 9.27
CA ALA A 342 13.37 8.34 9.52
C ALA A 342 13.37 9.18 8.22
N ALA A 343 14.28 8.84 7.29
CA ALA A 343 14.35 9.47 5.97
C ALA A 343 13.14 9.12 5.08
N ILE A 344 12.56 7.93 5.24
CA ILE A 344 11.41 7.45 4.47
C ILE A 344 10.12 8.19 4.87
N ASP A 345 9.79 8.26 6.15
CA ASP A 345 8.47 8.76 6.61
C ASP A 345 8.28 10.27 6.38
N SER A 346 9.32 11.08 6.65
CA SER A 346 9.25 12.52 6.41
C SER A 346 9.37 12.90 4.92
N ALA A 347 9.90 12.02 4.06
CA ALA A 347 9.90 12.24 2.62
C ALA A 347 8.57 11.81 1.95
N LEU A 348 7.78 10.95 2.59
CA LEU A 348 6.36 10.73 2.24
C LEU A 348 5.49 11.96 2.54
N SER A 349 5.84 12.73 3.58
CA SER A 349 5.22 14.03 3.88
C SER A 349 5.64 15.13 2.89
N ALA A 350 6.69 14.90 2.10
CA ALA A 350 7.23 15.84 1.11
C ALA A 350 6.64 15.55 -0.29
N SER A 351 5.33 15.71 -0.45
CA SER A 351 4.69 15.84 -1.77
C SER A 351 4.95 17.20 -2.44
N HIS A 352 5.97 17.93 -1.97
CA HIS A 352 6.48 19.17 -2.57
C HIS A 352 7.56 18.86 -3.61
N PRO A 353 7.61 19.61 -4.71
CA PRO A 353 8.68 19.45 -5.70
C PRO A 353 10.03 19.78 -5.04
N GLY A 354 10.93 18.79 -5.03
CA GLY A 354 12.10 18.73 -4.15
C GLY A 354 13.23 19.68 -4.53
N THR A 355 13.06 20.98 -4.32
CA THR A 355 14.17 21.95 -4.39
C THR A 355 15.03 21.81 -3.13
N VAL A 356 16.34 21.57 -3.33
CA VAL A 356 17.27 21.41 -2.22
C VAL A 356 18.18 22.63 -2.10
N SER A 357 18.12 23.29 -0.94
CA SER A 357 18.97 24.37 -0.41
C SER A 357 18.59 25.82 -0.73
N SER A 358 18.57 26.65 0.33
CA SER A 358 18.67 28.10 0.28
C SER A 358 20.10 28.49 0.67
N GLN A 359 20.86 29.11 -0.24
CA GLN A 359 22.30 29.29 -0.02
C GLN A 359 22.67 30.48 0.88
N PHE A 360 21.77 31.45 1.03
CA PHE A 360 22.04 32.66 1.81
C PHE A 360 20.78 33.37 2.33
N ARG A 361 19.61 33.23 1.68
CA ARG A 361 18.40 33.98 2.05
C ARG A 361 17.96 33.80 3.50
N GLY A 362 18.24 32.62 4.08
CA GLY A 362 17.93 32.32 5.47
C GLY A 362 18.79 33.08 6.48
N PHE A 363 19.93 33.68 6.07
CA PHE A 363 20.97 34.17 6.98
C PHE A 363 20.43 35.17 8.00
N ALA A 364 19.77 36.26 7.55
CA ALA A 364 19.28 37.30 8.46
C ALA A 364 18.29 36.74 9.49
N ARG A 365 17.31 35.94 9.03
CA ARG A 365 16.32 35.28 9.90
C ARG A 365 16.96 34.32 10.90
N TYR A 366 17.91 33.50 10.45
CA TYR A 366 18.60 32.56 11.34
C TYR A 366 19.54 33.29 12.31
N ALA A 367 20.18 34.36 11.88
CA ALA A 367 21.08 35.15 12.72
C ALA A 367 20.33 35.85 13.85
N GLU A 368 19.16 36.42 13.54
CA GLU A 368 18.26 37.02 14.53
C GLU A 368 17.82 35.99 15.59
N ARG A 369 17.48 34.76 15.18
CA ARG A 369 16.93 33.74 16.08
C ARG A 369 17.97 32.94 16.85
N PHE A 370 19.11 32.63 16.24
CA PHE A 370 20.09 31.66 16.73
C PHE A 370 21.52 32.21 16.80
N GLY A 371 21.74 33.45 16.37
CA GLY A 371 23.06 34.06 16.23
C GLY A 371 23.71 33.77 14.88
N GLU A 372 24.52 34.71 14.38
CA GLU A 372 25.17 34.64 13.07
C GLU A 372 26.03 33.38 12.88
N ALA A 373 26.67 32.90 13.95
CA ALA A 373 27.46 31.66 13.93
C ALA A 373 26.62 30.44 13.58
N GLN A 374 25.44 30.29 14.20
CA GLN A 374 24.51 29.19 13.90
C GLN A 374 23.88 29.38 12.53
N ALA A 375 23.55 30.61 12.14
CA ALA A 375 23.02 30.92 10.82
C ALA A 375 23.96 30.47 9.70
N LYS A 376 25.27 30.74 9.83
CA LYS A 376 26.28 30.26 8.89
C LYS A 376 26.36 28.73 8.86
N LYS A 377 26.42 28.07 10.03
CA LYS A 377 26.46 26.60 10.12
C LYS A 377 25.24 25.95 9.47
N LEU A 378 24.04 26.51 9.65
CA LEU A 378 22.81 26.03 9.02
C LEU A 378 22.87 26.06 7.50
N LEU A 379 23.30 27.19 6.92
CA LEU A 379 23.40 27.33 5.46
C LEU A 379 24.48 26.42 4.87
N GLU A 380 25.61 26.26 5.57
CA GLU A 380 26.66 25.30 5.18
C GLU A 380 26.15 23.85 5.26
N HIS A 381 25.37 23.53 6.28
CA HIS A 381 24.71 22.24 6.44
C HIS A 381 23.69 21.95 5.34
N GLU A 382 22.87 22.93 4.92
CA GLU A 382 21.94 22.75 3.80
C GLU A 382 22.69 22.43 2.49
N PHE A 383 23.80 23.12 2.23
CA PHE A 383 24.66 22.86 1.07
C PHE A 383 25.30 21.46 1.14
N GLU A 384 25.82 21.08 2.32
CA GLU A 384 26.37 19.75 2.53
C GLU A 384 25.33 18.66 2.30
N THR A 385 24.12 18.84 2.83
CA THR A 385 22.99 17.92 2.66
C THR A 385 22.68 17.71 1.19
N TRP A 386 22.58 18.80 0.42
CA TRP A 386 22.40 18.75 -1.03
C TRP A 386 23.51 17.95 -1.72
N SER A 387 24.77 18.29 -1.44
CA SER A 387 25.92 17.65 -2.09
C SER A 387 25.98 16.14 -1.82
N ARG A 388 25.68 15.71 -0.58
CA ARG A 388 25.66 14.31 -0.17
C ARG A 388 24.50 13.56 -0.82
N LEU A 389 23.33 14.18 -0.92
CA LEU A 389 22.16 13.58 -1.57
C LEU A 389 22.39 13.38 -3.07
N VAL A 390 22.93 14.38 -3.77
CA VAL A 390 23.26 14.26 -5.21
C VAL A 390 24.28 13.14 -5.43
N ALA A 391 25.38 13.16 -4.67
CA ALA A 391 26.40 12.12 -4.77
C ALA A 391 25.85 10.71 -4.47
N PHE A 392 24.89 10.61 -3.55
CA PHE A 392 24.21 9.36 -3.24
C PHE A 392 23.36 8.87 -4.41
N VAL A 393 22.51 9.73 -4.98
CA VAL A 393 21.67 9.40 -6.13
C VAL A 393 22.50 8.97 -7.33
N GLU A 394 23.59 9.68 -7.62
CA GLU A 394 24.51 9.34 -8.71
C GLU A 394 25.22 8.01 -8.49
N ARG A 395 25.71 7.77 -7.26
CA ARG A 395 26.42 6.53 -6.92
C ARG A 395 25.50 5.31 -7.01
N GLU A 396 24.29 5.40 -6.46
CA GLU A 396 23.30 4.32 -6.48
C GLU A 396 22.56 4.22 -7.82
N LYS A 397 22.85 5.12 -8.77
CA LYS A 397 22.21 5.21 -10.09
C LYS A 397 20.69 5.22 -9.99
N MET A 398 20.16 6.03 -9.07
CA MET A 398 18.72 6.06 -8.84
C MET A 398 18.01 6.73 -10.00
N ASP A 399 17.03 6.04 -10.56
CA ASP A 399 16.07 6.64 -11.49
C ASP A 399 15.04 7.46 -10.70
N CYS A 400 15.43 8.64 -10.25
CA CYS A 400 14.55 9.59 -9.56
C CYS A 400 14.43 10.92 -10.29
N GLU A 401 14.67 10.94 -11.61
CA GLU A 401 14.59 12.16 -12.44
C GLU A 401 15.45 13.30 -11.88
N LEU A 402 16.63 12.97 -11.34
CA LEU A 402 17.55 13.96 -10.80
C LEU A 402 17.93 14.95 -11.90
N TRP A 403 17.69 16.23 -11.63
CA TRP A 403 18.19 17.36 -12.39
C TRP A 403 19.16 18.14 -11.49
N VAL A 404 20.32 18.50 -12.05
CA VAL A 404 21.33 19.33 -11.41
C VAL A 404 21.61 20.51 -12.34
N GLY A 405 21.47 21.73 -11.83
CA GLY A 405 21.71 22.95 -12.60
C GLY A 405 21.52 24.18 -11.74
N ASP A 406 21.54 25.36 -12.36
CA ASP A 406 21.39 26.60 -11.63
C ASP A 406 19.92 26.82 -11.24
N THR A 407 19.63 26.98 -9.95
CA THR A 407 18.36 27.58 -9.50
C THR A 407 18.48 29.09 -9.53
N LEU A 408 17.38 29.79 -9.81
CA LEU A 408 17.32 31.25 -9.92
C LEU A 408 16.42 31.82 -8.83
N ASP A 409 17.00 32.54 -7.88
CA ASP A 409 16.23 33.46 -7.05
C ASP A 409 16.04 34.77 -7.82
N VAL A 410 14.78 35.07 -8.16
CA VAL A 410 14.41 36.20 -9.01
C VAL A 410 13.66 37.23 -8.19
N ALA A 411 14.25 38.39 -7.98
CA ALA A 411 13.59 39.52 -7.31
C ALA A 411 12.70 40.28 -8.29
N MET A 412 11.39 40.36 -8.02
CA MET A 412 10.41 40.98 -8.92
C MET A 412 10.15 42.48 -8.66
N SER A 413 10.79 43.06 -7.63
CA SER A 413 10.70 44.49 -7.30
C SER A 413 12.05 45.01 -6.80
N GLU A 414 12.27 46.32 -6.89
CA GLU A 414 13.54 46.91 -6.43
C GLU A 414 13.67 46.82 -4.90
N THR A 415 12.56 46.89 -4.17
CA THR A 415 12.53 46.67 -2.72
C THR A 415 13.03 45.26 -2.39
N VAL A 416 12.49 44.23 -3.03
CA VAL A 416 12.91 42.85 -2.82
C VAL A 416 14.37 42.66 -3.23
N ALA A 417 14.80 43.26 -4.34
CA ALA A 417 16.19 43.17 -4.78
C ALA A 417 17.15 43.81 -3.76
N ALA A 418 16.80 44.97 -3.20
CA ALA A 418 17.58 45.62 -2.15
C ALA A 418 17.69 44.75 -0.88
N ASP A 419 16.58 44.18 -0.42
CA ASP A 419 16.56 43.29 0.76
C ASP A 419 17.47 42.06 0.54
N VAL A 420 17.37 41.42 -0.64
CA VAL A 420 18.18 40.23 -0.97
C VAL A 420 19.67 40.60 -1.09
N ARG A 421 20.00 41.77 -1.64
CA ARG A 421 21.39 42.29 -1.67
C ARG A 421 21.94 42.50 -0.27
N GLU A 422 21.15 43.06 0.64
CA GLU A 422 21.55 43.26 2.03
C GLU A 422 21.83 41.93 2.72
N ILE A 423 20.92 40.97 2.61
CA ILE A 423 21.09 39.62 3.20
C ILE A 423 22.33 38.93 2.61
N PHE A 424 22.51 38.98 1.29
CA PHE A 424 23.67 38.42 0.60
C PHE A 424 24.98 39.08 1.08
N GLY A 425 24.99 40.41 1.19
CA GLY A 425 26.12 41.20 1.67
C GLY A 425 26.47 40.89 3.13
N ALA A 426 25.47 40.75 3.99
CA ALA A 426 25.65 40.37 5.40
C ALA A 426 26.24 38.97 5.53
N TYR A 427 25.68 37.98 4.81
CA TYR A 427 26.20 36.61 4.81
C TYR A 427 27.65 36.56 4.33
N LYS A 428 27.96 37.24 3.22
CA LYS A 428 29.32 37.34 2.68
C LYS A 428 30.28 37.99 3.69
N SER A 429 29.86 39.09 4.32
CA SER A 429 30.69 39.84 5.27
C SER A 429 31.00 39.04 6.53
N TYR A 430 30.07 38.18 6.96
CA TYR A 430 30.26 37.25 8.07
C TYR A 430 31.16 36.04 7.72
N GLY A 431 31.55 35.90 6.44
CA GLY A 431 32.40 34.80 5.97
C GLY A 431 31.63 33.61 5.41
N GLY A 432 30.37 33.81 5.01
CA GLY A 432 29.60 32.87 4.22
C GLY A 432 30.22 32.64 2.84
N LYS A 433 30.18 31.39 2.36
CA LYS A 433 30.71 31.04 1.04
C LYS A 433 29.71 31.47 -0.04
N VAL A 434 30.15 32.36 -0.93
CA VAL A 434 29.32 32.92 -2.01
C VAL A 434 29.95 32.80 -3.40
N ASP A 435 31.15 32.23 -3.52
CA ASP A 435 31.90 32.18 -4.79
C ASP A 435 31.19 31.40 -5.90
N HIS A 436 30.29 30.48 -5.52
CA HIS A 436 29.47 29.69 -6.44
C HIS A 436 28.16 30.37 -6.85
N ILE A 437 27.85 31.55 -6.29
CA ILE A 437 26.61 32.28 -6.53
C ILE A 437 26.87 33.38 -7.55
N LYS A 438 26.22 33.30 -8.71
CA LYS A 438 26.25 34.32 -9.75
C LYS A 438 25.20 35.38 -9.41
N VAL A 439 25.62 36.63 -9.33
CA VAL A 439 24.73 37.78 -9.09
C VAL A 439 24.56 38.54 -10.39
N ILE A 440 23.31 38.73 -10.80
CA ILE A 440 22.91 39.48 -12.00
C ILE A 440 22.07 40.67 -11.51
N ASP A 441 22.70 41.84 -11.42
CA ASP A 441 22.07 43.07 -10.91
C ASP A 441 21.48 43.97 -12.02
N ASP A 442 21.78 43.69 -13.29
CA ASP A 442 21.19 44.43 -14.40
C ASP A 442 19.78 43.90 -14.69
N PRO A 443 18.72 44.73 -14.58
CA PRO A 443 17.34 44.27 -14.78
C PRO A 443 17.09 43.66 -16.16
N ALA A 444 17.70 44.20 -17.23
CA ALA A 444 17.51 43.69 -18.58
C ALA A 444 18.09 42.27 -18.74
N GLU A 445 19.29 42.02 -18.21
CA GLU A 445 19.87 40.68 -18.20
C GLU A 445 19.14 39.74 -17.22
N ALA A 446 18.63 40.26 -16.09
CA ALA A 446 17.81 39.51 -15.14
C ALA A 446 16.51 39.00 -15.79
N GLU A 447 15.78 39.85 -16.52
CA GLU A 447 14.60 39.45 -17.29
C GLU A 447 14.95 38.40 -18.35
N LYS A 448 16.04 38.62 -19.09
CA LYS A 448 16.47 37.71 -20.16
C LYS A 448 16.83 36.32 -19.66
N ILE A 449 17.57 36.23 -18.55
CA ILE A 449 18.00 34.95 -17.96
C ILE A 449 16.82 34.23 -17.29
N SER A 450 16.01 34.96 -16.52
CA SER A 450 14.88 34.36 -15.80
C SER A 450 13.66 34.09 -16.68
N ARG A 451 13.56 34.78 -17.84
CA ARG A 451 12.38 34.84 -18.71
C ARG A 451 11.13 35.40 -18.01
N LEU A 452 11.33 36.14 -16.92
CA LEU A 452 10.29 36.82 -16.16
C LEU A 452 10.37 38.33 -16.40
N ARG A 453 9.32 38.89 -17.01
CA ARG A 453 9.15 40.34 -17.19
C ARG A 453 9.02 41.01 -15.83
N GLY A 454 9.73 42.11 -15.64
CA GLY A 454 9.81 42.86 -14.39
C GLY A 454 10.87 42.39 -13.40
N ALA A 455 11.68 41.37 -13.74
CA ALA A 455 12.79 40.94 -12.88
C ALA A 455 13.80 42.09 -12.69
N GLN A 456 14.17 42.36 -11.44
CA GLN A 456 15.11 43.43 -11.08
C GLN A 456 16.53 42.91 -10.83
N ALA A 457 16.64 41.70 -10.25
CA ALA A 457 17.92 41.05 -10.01
C ALA A 457 17.74 39.53 -9.91
N VAL A 458 18.80 38.77 -10.20
CA VAL A 458 18.84 37.31 -10.09
C VAL A 458 20.08 36.85 -9.34
N TRP A 459 19.90 35.92 -8.40
CA TRP A 459 20.97 35.12 -7.80
C TRP A 459 20.85 33.69 -8.30
N ALA A 460 21.90 33.20 -8.94
CA ALA A 460 21.92 31.87 -9.55
C ALA A 460 23.00 30.99 -8.92
N TRP A 461 22.67 29.77 -8.54
CA TRP A 461 23.63 28.81 -7.97
C TRP A 461 23.24 27.37 -8.24
N PRO A 462 24.20 26.42 -8.18
CA PRO A 462 23.92 25.00 -8.37
C PRO A 462 22.96 24.46 -7.30
N ALA A 463 21.87 23.86 -7.75
CA ALA A 463 20.89 23.16 -6.94
C ALA A 463 20.37 21.92 -7.69
N SER A 464 19.39 21.24 -7.09
CA SER A 464 18.77 20.08 -7.72
C SER A 464 17.27 20.02 -7.49
N THR A 465 16.62 19.31 -8.40
CA THR A 465 15.25 18.82 -8.28
C THR A 465 15.23 17.34 -8.63
N PHE A 466 14.31 16.58 -8.04
CA PHE A 466 14.12 15.17 -8.34
C PHE A 466 12.70 14.76 -7.95
N TYR A 467 12.27 13.58 -8.37
CA TYR A 467 11.00 12.97 -7.97
C TYR A 467 11.14 12.36 -6.56
N PRO A 468 10.56 12.97 -5.50
CA PRO A 468 10.82 12.57 -4.13
C PRO A 468 10.36 11.14 -3.81
N TRP A 469 9.17 10.74 -4.29
CA TRP A 469 8.68 9.37 -4.11
C TRP A 469 9.62 8.31 -4.71
N LYS A 470 10.23 8.55 -5.87
CA LYS A 470 11.15 7.57 -6.48
C LYS A 470 12.41 7.40 -5.63
N LEU A 471 12.94 8.49 -5.06
CA LEU A 471 14.03 8.45 -4.07
C LEU A 471 13.62 7.65 -2.83
N VAL A 472 12.44 7.93 -2.26
CA VAL A 472 11.93 7.24 -1.08
C VAL A 472 11.70 5.76 -1.34
N ALA A 473 11.05 5.42 -2.45
CA ALA A 473 10.80 4.04 -2.84
C ALA A 473 12.11 3.28 -3.06
N HIS A 474 13.14 3.92 -3.61
CA HIS A 474 14.47 3.32 -3.71
C HIS A 474 15.09 3.08 -2.33
N LEU A 475 15.04 4.08 -1.43
CA LEU A 475 15.51 3.92 -0.04
C LEU A 475 14.75 2.80 0.70
N MET A 476 13.42 2.72 0.54
CA MET A 476 12.60 1.63 1.08
C MET A 476 13.09 0.27 0.59
N LYS A 477 13.34 0.11 -0.71
CA LYS A 477 13.86 -1.12 -1.30
C LYS A 477 15.21 -1.50 -0.71
N LEU A 478 16.14 -0.55 -0.58
CA LEU A 478 17.44 -0.80 0.03
C LEU A 478 17.32 -1.28 1.48
N ASN A 479 16.40 -0.71 2.26
CA ASN A 479 16.21 -1.13 3.65
C ASN A 479 15.55 -2.49 3.77
N ILE A 480 14.50 -2.75 2.97
CA ILE A 480 13.87 -4.07 2.94
C ILE A 480 14.90 -5.13 2.55
N ALA A 481 15.73 -4.86 1.54
CA ALA A 481 16.83 -5.74 1.14
C ALA A 481 17.89 -5.93 2.25
N ALA A 482 18.08 -4.92 3.10
CA ALA A 482 18.95 -5.01 4.28
C ALA A 482 18.31 -5.78 5.46
N GLY A 483 17.05 -6.21 5.37
CA GLY A 483 16.31 -6.96 6.40
C GLY A 483 15.25 -6.16 7.16
N ALA A 484 14.94 -4.95 6.71
CA ALA A 484 14.04 -4.06 7.42
C ALA A 484 12.57 -4.47 7.24
N ASN A 485 11.83 -4.54 8.33
CA ASN A 485 10.41 -4.90 8.30
C ASN A 485 9.52 -3.66 8.09
N LEU A 486 9.01 -3.47 6.87
CA LEU A 486 8.06 -2.41 6.53
C LEU A 486 6.62 -2.82 6.84
N GLN A 487 5.92 -2.05 7.67
CA GLN A 487 4.50 -2.23 7.94
C GLN A 487 3.71 -1.02 7.42
N THR A 488 3.12 -1.16 6.23
CA THR A 488 2.19 -0.16 5.68
C THR A 488 0.79 -0.32 6.26
N TRP A 489 -0.08 0.69 6.12
CA TRP A 489 -1.47 0.64 6.62
C TRP A 489 -1.58 0.23 8.09
N THR A 490 -0.59 0.62 8.89
CA THR A 490 -0.48 0.26 10.31
C THR A 490 -0.30 1.52 11.14
N PRO A 491 -1.33 2.38 11.25
CA PRO A 491 -1.22 3.61 12.02
C PRO A 491 -0.90 3.30 13.49
N VAL A 492 0.13 3.95 14.02
CA VAL A 492 0.43 3.91 15.45
C VAL A 492 -0.59 4.77 16.18
N GLN A 493 -1.30 4.18 17.13
CA GLN A 493 -2.33 4.86 17.93
C GLN A 493 -1.77 5.43 19.22
N SER A 494 -0.77 4.78 19.83
CA SER A 494 -0.12 5.26 21.05
C SER A 494 1.21 4.56 21.31
N VAL A 495 2.04 5.20 22.14
CA VAL A 495 3.27 4.61 22.70
C VAL A 495 3.20 4.69 24.21
N THR A 496 3.28 3.54 24.89
CA THR A 496 3.13 3.44 26.36
C THR A 496 4.31 2.69 26.98
N PRO A 497 4.66 2.94 28.26
CA PRO A 497 5.64 2.12 28.97
C PRO A 497 5.20 0.65 29.01
N SER A 498 6.16 -0.27 28.84
CA SER A 498 5.89 -1.71 28.97
C SER A 498 5.92 -2.12 30.44
N ALA A 499 4.84 -2.75 30.92
CA ALA A 499 4.78 -3.30 32.28
C ALA A 499 5.64 -4.58 32.44
N ASP A 500 5.90 -5.28 31.33
CA ASP A 500 6.54 -6.60 31.33
C ASP A 500 8.07 -6.54 31.19
N ALA A 501 8.62 -5.37 30.84
CA ALA A 501 10.05 -5.17 30.66
C ALA A 501 10.44 -3.71 30.96
N GLU A 502 11.17 -3.51 32.05
CA GLU A 502 11.70 -2.21 32.44
C GLU A 502 12.58 -1.63 31.32
N GLY A 503 12.43 -0.33 31.04
CA GLY A 503 13.13 0.35 29.94
C GLY A 503 12.63 0.00 28.54
N SER A 504 11.47 -0.67 28.39
CA SER A 504 10.84 -0.94 27.10
C SER A 504 9.52 -0.19 26.92
N TRP A 505 9.14 0.01 25.66
CA TRP A 505 7.95 0.70 25.20
C TRP A 505 7.06 -0.24 24.39
N ASN A 506 5.75 -0.11 24.54
CA ASN A 506 4.74 -0.75 23.71
C ASN A 506 4.24 0.26 22.66
N VAL A 507 4.43 -0.05 21.39
CA VAL A 507 3.89 0.68 20.24
C VAL A 507 2.59 0.01 19.82
N ASN A 508 1.47 0.69 20.07
CA ASN A 508 0.14 0.11 19.91
C ASN A 508 -0.48 0.51 18.56
N THR A 509 -1.01 -0.48 17.85
CA THR A 509 -1.66 -0.34 16.54
C THR A 509 -2.94 -1.20 16.53
N GLU A 510 -3.82 -0.99 15.55
CA GLU A 510 -5.03 -1.83 15.38
C GLU A 510 -4.70 -3.29 15.05
N ARG A 511 -3.52 -3.54 14.47
CA ARG A 511 -3.04 -4.88 14.09
C ARG A 511 -2.34 -5.62 15.23
N GLY A 512 -2.19 -4.97 16.39
CA GLY A 512 -1.47 -5.49 17.54
C GLY A 512 -0.42 -4.52 18.06
N SER A 513 0.27 -4.92 19.13
CA SER A 513 1.29 -4.11 19.80
C SER A 513 2.68 -4.70 19.59
N ILE A 514 3.67 -3.84 19.37
CA ILE A 514 5.09 -4.20 19.28
C ILE A 514 5.79 -3.69 20.52
N ARG A 515 6.57 -4.54 21.20
CA ARG A 515 7.41 -4.15 22.33
C ARG A 515 8.83 -3.90 21.85
N THR A 516 9.40 -2.75 22.21
CA THR A 516 10.75 -2.34 21.81
C THR A 516 11.42 -1.46 22.86
N PRO A 517 12.73 -1.58 23.09
CA PRO A 517 13.47 -0.64 23.94
C PRO A 517 13.64 0.74 23.31
N THR A 518 13.40 0.86 22.00
CA THR A 518 13.67 2.09 21.24
C THR A 518 12.54 2.44 20.29
N VAL A 519 12.12 3.71 20.31
CA VAL A 519 11.09 4.28 19.43
C VAL A 519 11.63 5.55 18.79
N VAL A 520 11.47 5.68 17.47
CA VAL A 520 11.83 6.90 16.72
C VAL A 520 10.56 7.53 16.15
N TYR A 521 10.25 8.75 16.56
CA TYR A 521 9.18 9.57 16.00
C TYR A 521 9.68 10.29 14.75
N ALA A 522 9.36 9.72 13.58
CA ALA A 522 9.65 10.30 12.26
C ALA A 522 8.39 10.77 11.52
N THR A 523 7.26 10.90 12.23
CA THR A 523 5.93 11.16 11.66
C THR A 523 5.66 12.62 11.34
N ASN A 524 6.70 13.46 11.31
CA ASN A 524 6.70 14.87 10.93
C ASN A 524 5.47 15.64 11.47
N ALA A 525 4.54 16.04 10.60
CA ALA A 525 3.37 16.84 10.94
C ALA A 525 2.39 16.13 11.92
N TYR A 526 2.38 14.80 11.91
CA TYR A 526 1.53 13.96 12.73
C TYR A 526 2.16 13.56 14.07
N THR A 527 3.38 14.03 14.35
CA THR A 527 4.10 13.75 15.61
C THR A 527 3.23 13.99 16.83
N SER A 528 2.53 15.12 16.87
CA SER A 528 1.69 15.54 18.00
C SER A 528 0.50 14.61 18.26
N GLY A 529 0.09 13.80 17.29
CA GLY A 529 -0.96 12.78 17.48
C GLY A 529 -0.49 11.57 18.30
N ILE A 530 0.80 11.23 18.21
CA ILE A 530 1.40 10.08 18.92
C ILE A 530 2.19 10.55 20.16
N LEU A 531 2.74 11.77 20.10
CA LEU A 531 3.52 12.42 21.13
C LEU A 531 2.86 13.76 21.52
N PRO A 532 1.78 13.75 22.33
CA PRO A 532 0.97 14.96 22.61
C PRO A 532 1.74 16.12 23.25
N SER A 533 2.84 15.84 23.95
CA SER A 533 3.73 16.86 24.52
C SER A 533 4.36 17.78 23.45
N PHE A 534 4.36 17.35 22.18
CA PHE A 534 4.88 18.12 21.04
C PHE A 534 3.84 18.95 20.29
N SER A 535 2.57 18.93 20.70
CA SER A 535 1.48 19.72 20.09
C SER A 535 1.74 21.22 19.97
N ARG A 536 2.53 21.79 20.89
CA ARG A 536 2.94 23.20 20.87
C ARG A 536 4.22 23.47 20.07
N TYR A 537 4.98 22.42 19.74
CA TYR A 537 6.29 22.51 19.08
C TYR A 537 6.23 22.16 17.60
N ILE A 538 5.32 21.26 17.20
CA ILE A 538 5.10 20.85 15.81
C ILE A 538 3.61 20.93 15.51
N GLN A 539 3.25 21.83 14.59
CA GLN A 539 1.89 21.99 14.09
C GLN A 539 1.81 21.50 12.64
N PRO A 540 0.77 20.74 12.26
CA PRO A 540 0.55 20.39 10.89
C PRO A 540 -0.05 21.58 10.15
N THR A 541 0.48 21.88 8.97
CA THR A 541 -0.01 22.97 8.13
C THR A 541 -0.09 22.48 6.68
N ALA A 542 -1.25 22.64 6.04
CA ALA A 542 -1.40 22.28 4.64
C ALA A 542 -0.78 23.34 3.73
N HIS A 543 -0.06 22.89 2.71
CA HIS A 543 0.52 23.70 1.64
C HIS A 543 0.10 23.14 0.27
N MET A 544 -0.01 24.00 -0.74
CA MET A 544 -0.49 23.62 -2.06
C MET A 544 0.64 23.55 -3.09
N CYS A 545 0.54 22.59 -4.00
CA CYS A 545 1.35 22.51 -5.22
C CYS A 545 0.43 22.43 -6.45
N ASP A 546 0.74 23.18 -7.50
CA ASP A 546 0.05 23.17 -8.79
C ASP A 546 0.92 22.48 -9.84
N ARG A 547 0.32 21.52 -10.54
CA ARG A 547 0.83 20.92 -11.77
C ARG A 547 0.30 21.70 -12.96
N VAL A 548 1.22 22.21 -13.77
CA VAL A 548 0.89 23.04 -14.93
C VAL A 548 1.54 22.44 -16.16
N ILE A 549 0.73 22.24 -17.21
CA ILE A 549 1.19 21.80 -18.52
C ILE A 549 1.66 23.05 -19.27
N PRO A 550 2.97 23.19 -19.56
CA PRO A 550 3.48 24.41 -20.19
C PRO A 550 2.99 24.54 -21.64
N PRO A 551 2.84 25.77 -22.14
CA PRO A 551 2.55 26.02 -23.55
C PRO A 551 3.75 25.62 -24.44
N ARG A 552 3.53 25.52 -25.75
CA ARG A 552 4.59 25.15 -26.73
C ARG A 552 5.81 26.07 -26.71
N SER A 553 5.65 27.33 -26.30
CA SER A 553 6.73 28.30 -26.09
C SER A 553 7.65 27.96 -24.92
N PHE A 554 7.26 27.00 -24.08
CA PHE A 554 7.96 26.51 -22.90
C PHE A 554 8.11 24.97 -22.92
N ALA A 555 8.13 24.36 -24.10
CA ALA A 555 8.28 22.90 -24.27
C ALA A 555 9.51 22.54 -25.14
N GLY A 556 9.99 21.31 -25.02
CA GLY A 556 11.13 20.80 -25.79
C GLY A 556 12.39 21.64 -25.58
N SER A 557 13.06 22.05 -26.67
CA SER A 557 14.26 22.90 -26.60
C SER A 557 14.02 24.31 -26.05
N LYS A 558 12.76 24.70 -25.82
CA LYS A 558 12.36 25.98 -25.21
C LYS A 558 11.87 25.83 -23.77
N ALA A 559 11.97 24.63 -23.19
CA ALA A 559 11.60 24.39 -21.80
C ALA A 559 12.41 25.27 -20.84
N LEU A 560 11.84 25.54 -19.66
CA LEU A 560 12.59 26.17 -18.57
C LEU A 560 13.76 25.24 -18.19
N GLN A 561 14.97 25.79 -18.19
CA GLN A 561 16.21 25.04 -17.93
C GLN A 561 16.69 25.15 -16.48
N ASN A 562 15.97 25.88 -15.65
CA ASN A 562 16.34 26.23 -14.27
C ASN A 562 15.16 25.92 -13.35
N SER A 563 15.42 25.69 -12.06
CA SER A 563 14.39 25.89 -11.02
C SER A 563 14.39 27.34 -10.54
N TYR A 564 13.32 27.78 -9.88
CA TYR A 564 13.18 29.19 -9.49
C TYR A 564 12.67 29.35 -8.05
N GLY A 565 13.20 30.35 -7.35
CA GLY A 565 12.54 31.06 -6.26
C GLY A 565 12.13 32.45 -6.75
N VAL A 566 10.87 32.65 -7.14
CA VAL A 566 10.38 33.97 -7.57
C VAL A 566 9.94 34.75 -6.33
N LEU A 567 10.68 35.80 -5.99
CA LEU A 567 10.54 36.58 -4.77
C LEU A 567 9.67 37.80 -5.03
N MET A 568 8.59 37.94 -4.26
CA MET A 568 7.58 38.99 -4.40
C MET A 568 7.59 39.92 -3.18
N ASP A 569 6.98 41.10 -3.33
CA ASP A 569 6.76 42.01 -2.20
C ASP A 569 5.96 41.35 -1.07
N GLY A 570 6.20 41.81 0.15
CA GLY A 570 5.52 41.29 1.35
C GLY A 570 5.99 39.89 1.79
N GLY A 571 7.14 39.44 1.29
CA GLY A 571 7.77 38.16 1.68
C GLY A 571 7.16 36.92 1.03
N SER A 572 6.22 37.09 0.09
CA SER A 572 5.67 35.98 -0.68
C SER A 572 6.68 35.46 -1.70
N MET A 573 6.61 34.17 -2.02
CA MET A 573 7.45 33.57 -3.04
C MET A 573 6.77 32.40 -3.76
N TYR A 574 7.13 32.19 -5.01
CA TYR A 574 6.81 30.98 -5.76
C TYR A 574 8.05 30.09 -5.88
N SER A 575 7.91 28.80 -5.64
CA SER A 575 8.90 27.80 -6.05
C SER A 575 8.47 27.22 -7.40
N ILE A 576 9.34 27.22 -8.40
CA ILE A 576 9.02 26.69 -9.73
C ILE A 576 10.02 25.59 -10.06
N ASN A 577 9.50 24.40 -10.34
CA ASN A 577 10.30 23.20 -10.60
C ASN A 577 9.87 22.56 -11.93
N PRO A 578 10.57 22.87 -13.04
CA PRO A 578 10.36 22.22 -14.32
C PRO A 578 10.91 20.79 -14.31
N GLN A 579 10.09 19.82 -14.70
CA GLN A 579 10.50 18.41 -14.81
C GLN A 579 11.15 18.14 -16.17
N ALA A 580 12.27 18.82 -16.43
CA ALA A 580 12.96 18.78 -17.73
C ALA A 580 13.50 17.39 -18.10
N ASN A 581 13.85 16.56 -17.10
CA ASN A 581 14.30 15.18 -17.28
C ASN A 581 13.16 14.15 -17.26
N GLY A 582 11.91 14.60 -17.10
CA GLY A 582 10.71 13.77 -17.01
C GLY A 582 9.71 14.10 -18.11
N ASP A 583 8.44 14.28 -17.71
CA ASP A 583 7.31 14.54 -18.61
C ASP A 583 7.22 16.00 -19.10
N GLY A 584 8.14 16.88 -18.67
CA GLY A 584 8.18 18.29 -19.06
C GLY A 584 7.14 19.16 -18.36
N ILE A 585 6.40 18.64 -17.37
CA ILE A 585 5.48 19.45 -16.56
C ILE A 585 6.24 20.47 -15.71
N VAL A 586 5.59 21.59 -15.41
CA VAL A 586 6.09 22.59 -14.46
C VAL A 586 5.28 22.54 -13.18
N LEU A 587 5.97 22.37 -12.05
CA LEU A 587 5.37 22.36 -10.72
C LEU A 587 5.56 23.72 -10.05
N PHE A 588 4.47 24.27 -9.51
CA PHE A 588 4.46 25.54 -8.79
C PHE A 588 4.08 25.31 -7.32
N GLY A 589 4.87 25.86 -6.40
CA GLY A 589 4.62 25.81 -4.95
C GLY A 589 5.07 27.10 -4.26
N GLY A 590 5.38 27.02 -2.97
CA GLY A 590 5.87 28.13 -2.16
C GLY A 590 4.77 28.90 -1.41
N ASP A 591 5.17 29.91 -0.62
CA ASP A 591 4.25 30.82 0.09
C ASP A 591 3.82 31.96 -0.85
N ASN A 592 3.01 31.62 -1.87
CA ASN A 592 2.59 32.56 -2.90
C ASN A 592 1.65 33.67 -2.35
N PRO A 593 1.39 34.77 -3.09
CA PRO A 593 0.58 35.89 -2.61
C PRO A 593 -0.85 35.55 -2.14
N ASN A 594 -1.42 34.42 -2.59
CA ASN A 594 -2.74 33.94 -2.16
C ASN A 594 -2.67 32.87 -1.06
N GLN A 595 -1.50 32.49 -0.55
CA GLN A 595 -1.35 31.54 0.55
C GLN A 595 -2.05 32.02 1.83
N ARG A 596 -2.14 33.34 2.07
CA ARG A 596 -2.96 33.91 3.15
C ARG A 596 -4.43 33.50 3.10
N LYS A 597 -4.98 33.29 1.90
CA LYS A 597 -6.36 32.81 1.71
C LYS A 597 -6.46 31.32 2.06
N LEU A 598 -5.43 30.53 1.79
CA LEU A 598 -5.33 29.14 2.26
C LEU A 598 -5.26 29.11 3.79
N LYS A 599 -4.36 29.88 4.40
CA LYS A 599 -4.26 29.98 5.88
C LYS A 599 -5.60 30.35 6.51
N ALA A 600 -6.33 31.32 5.94
CA ALA A 600 -7.68 31.69 6.40
C ALA A 600 -8.74 30.59 6.16
N TYR A 601 -8.59 29.76 5.13
CA TYR A 601 -9.43 28.58 4.90
C TYR A 601 -9.17 27.48 5.93
N LEU A 602 -7.90 27.20 6.23
CA LEU A 602 -7.48 26.21 7.22
C LEU A 602 -7.93 26.60 8.63
N ALA A 603 -7.77 27.87 9.01
CA ALA A 603 -8.14 28.38 10.34
C ALA A 603 -9.64 28.23 10.69
N LYS A 604 -10.51 27.98 9.71
CA LYS A 604 -11.95 27.78 9.94
C LYS A 604 -12.28 26.41 10.53
N ASP A 605 -11.40 25.42 10.38
CA ASP A 605 -11.63 24.07 10.86
C ASP A 605 -10.28 23.37 11.13
N PRO A 606 -9.96 23.09 12.41
CA PRO A 606 -8.71 22.43 12.78
C PRO A 606 -8.45 21.09 12.09
N LEU A 607 -9.49 20.36 11.67
CA LEU A 607 -9.32 19.09 10.95
C LEU A 607 -8.62 19.28 9.60
N ARG A 608 -8.73 20.46 9.00
CA ARG A 608 -8.09 20.79 7.71
C ARG A 608 -6.58 20.88 7.78
N LEU A 609 -6.02 21.06 8.98
CA LEU A 609 -4.58 21.10 9.18
C LEU A 609 -3.92 19.74 8.93
N PHE A 610 -4.66 18.66 9.13
CA PHE A 610 -4.16 17.28 9.08
C PHE A 610 -4.60 16.50 7.84
N ASN A 611 -5.52 17.08 7.05
CA ASN A 611 -6.16 16.43 5.91
C ASN A 611 -5.62 16.97 4.60
N ASP A 612 -4.92 16.12 3.84
CA ASP A 612 -4.36 16.43 2.53
C ASP A 612 -5.30 16.16 1.35
N SER A 613 -6.60 15.88 1.62
CA SER A 613 -7.59 15.66 0.57
C SER A 613 -7.97 16.93 -0.21
N LEU A 614 -7.45 18.10 0.17
CA LEU A 614 -7.74 19.35 -0.52
C LEU A 614 -7.06 19.35 -1.89
N SER A 615 -7.84 19.55 -2.93
CA SER A 615 -7.35 19.67 -4.30
C SER A 615 -8.02 20.83 -5.01
N ASN A 616 -7.35 21.37 -6.02
CA ASN A 616 -7.86 22.45 -6.88
C ASN A 616 -8.36 23.67 -6.07
N PHE A 617 -7.59 24.06 -5.05
CA PHE A 617 -7.92 25.22 -4.23
C PHE A 617 -7.71 26.51 -5.03
N GLN A 618 -8.80 26.95 -5.65
CA GLN A 618 -8.84 28.01 -6.66
C GLN A 618 -7.98 29.25 -6.33
N PRO A 619 -7.97 29.81 -5.10
CA PRO A 619 -7.14 30.98 -4.83
C PRO A 619 -5.64 30.78 -5.08
N VAL A 620 -5.08 29.60 -4.79
CA VAL A 620 -3.66 29.34 -5.02
C VAL A 620 -3.41 29.17 -6.53
N THR A 621 -4.25 28.41 -7.21
CA THR A 621 -4.18 28.23 -8.67
C THR A 621 -4.34 29.57 -9.43
N GLU A 622 -5.18 30.48 -8.93
CA GLU A 622 -5.30 31.86 -9.47
C GLU A 622 -3.99 32.64 -9.36
N ALA A 623 -3.23 32.48 -8.28
CA ALA A 623 -1.94 33.15 -8.13
C ALA A 623 -0.90 32.60 -9.12
N VAL A 624 -0.91 31.29 -9.40
CA VAL A 624 -0.04 30.66 -10.40
C VAL A 624 -0.42 31.10 -11.82
N ASN A 625 -1.72 31.14 -12.13
CA ASN A 625 -2.22 31.67 -13.40
C ASN A 625 -1.86 33.13 -13.60
N HIS A 626 -1.98 33.94 -12.55
CA HIS A 626 -1.61 35.35 -12.62
C HIS A 626 -0.11 35.51 -12.91
N LEU A 627 0.76 34.82 -12.16
CA LEU A 627 2.21 34.86 -12.40
C LEU A 627 2.55 34.45 -13.83
N THR A 628 2.02 33.31 -14.28
CA THR A 628 2.32 32.78 -15.61
C THR A 628 1.82 33.66 -16.74
N SER A 629 0.61 34.21 -16.64
CA SER A 629 0.03 35.06 -17.67
C SER A 629 0.64 36.46 -17.75
N THR A 630 1.20 36.98 -16.66
CA THR A 630 1.70 38.36 -16.60
C THR A 630 3.22 38.46 -16.70
N SER A 631 3.93 37.50 -16.11
CA SER A 631 5.38 37.61 -15.92
C SER A 631 6.17 36.74 -16.89
N PHE A 632 5.72 35.53 -17.22
CA PHE A 632 6.46 34.67 -18.15
C PHE A 632 6.31 35.15 -19.61
N GLU A 633 7.43 35.50 -20.24
CA GLU A 633 7.42 35.95 -21.63
C GLU A 633 7.00 34.82 -22.59
N GLY A 634 5.96 35.07 -23.39
CA GLY A 634 5.48 34.10 -24.37
C GLY A 634 4.56 33.02 -23.82
N TRP A 635 4.16 33.08 -22.54
CA TRP A 635 3.30 32.05 -21.93
C TRP A 635 1.89 32.03 -22.57
N ASN A 636 1.36 33.20 -22.95
CA ASN A 636 0.03 33.34 -23.56
C ASN A 636 0.05 33.47 -25.09
N GLU A 637 1.20 33.40 -25.75
CA GLU A 637 1.36 33.79 -27.16
C GLU A 637 0.84 32.74 -28.18
N ASN A 638 0.20 31.66 -27.72
CA ASN A 638 -0.50 30.71 -28.57
C ASN A 638 -1.88 30.39 -27.97
N THR A 639 -2.92 30.41 -28.80
CA THR A 639 -4.31 30.04 -28.50
C THR A 639 -4.38 28.84 -27.54
N PRO A 640 -5.30 28.78 -26.56
CA PRO A 640 -5.41 27.65 -25.64
C PRO A 640 -5.51 26.35 -26.44
N ALA A 641 -4.41 25.58 -26.48
CA ALA A 641 -4.46 24.23 -26.98
C ALA A 641 -5.14 23.38 -25.91
N PRO A 642 -6.06 22.47 -26.27
CA PRO A 642 -6.66 21.56 -25.30
C PRO A 642 -5.55 20.88 -24.47
N GLY A 643 -5.64 21.01 -23.14
CA GLY A 643 -4.68 20.44 -22.20
C GLY A 643 -3.48 21.33 -21.80
N VAL A 644 -3.40 22.59 -22.24
CA VAL A 644 -2.37 23.55 -21.75
C VAL A 644 -2.92 24.38 -20.57
N GLY A 645 -2.08 24.63 -19.56
CA GLY A 645 -2.44 25.42 -18.38
C GLY A 645 -2.45 24.58 -17.09
N PRO A 646 -3.06 25.09 -16.01
CA PRO A 646 -3.24 24.31 -14.79
C PRO A 646 -4.01 23.03 -15.08
N ASP A 647 -3.43 21.92 -14.65
CA ASP A 647 -3.97 20.57 -14.82
C ASP A 647 -4.61 20.13 -13.49
N TYR A 648 -3.84 20.19 -12.41
CA TYR A 648 -4.26 19.72 -11.10
C TYR A 648 -3.47 20.44 -9.99
N SER A 649 -4.11 20.71 -8.85
CA SER A 649 -3.39 21.10 -7.63
C SER A 649 -3.80 20.25 -6.44
N TRP A 650 -2.85 19.99 -5.55
CA TRP A 650 -3.04 19.15 -4.35
C TRP A 650 -2.42 19.79 -3.14
N SER A 651 -2.96 19.46 -1.96
CA SER A 651 -2.33 19.78 -0.69
C SER A 651 -1.33 18.71 -0.25
N GLY A 652 -0.27 19.13 0.42
CA GLY A 652 0.58 18.29 1.27
C GLY A 652 0.70 18.90 2.66
N ILE A 653 0.89 18.07 3.70
CA ILE A 653 0.97 18.55 5.08
C ILE A 653 2.44 18.68 5.50
N ILE A 654 2.83 19.88 5.91
CA ILE A 654 4.13 20.14 6.52
C ILE A 654 4.04 20.12 8.04
N GLY A 655 5.08 19.64 8.72
CA GLY A 655 5.25 19.79 10.17
C GLY A 655 5.92 21.12 10.48
N GLU A 656 5.11 22.17 10.64
CA GLU A 656 5.55 23.51 11.01
C GLU A 656 6.08 23.49 12.45
N SER A 657 7.41 23.54 12.60
CA SER A 657 8.01 23.67 13.92
C SER A 657 7.92 25.10 14.46
N ALA A 658 7.83 25.22 15.78
CA ALA A 658 7.63 26.50 16.46
C ALA A 658 8.77 27.51 16.28
N ASP A 659 10.02 27.06 16.09
CA ASP A 659 11.18 27.93 15.86
C ASP A 659 11.69 27.91 14.41
N GLY A 660 11.06 27.12 13.52
CA GLY A 660 11.39 27.04 12.10
C GLY A 660 12.48 26.03 11.74
N LEU A 661 12.97 25.24 12.70
CA LEU A 661 13.97 24.18 12.48
C LEU A 661 13.46 22.81 12.95
N PRO A 662 13.95 21.68 12.40
CA PRO A 662 13.57 20.36 12.89
C PRO A 662 14.09 20.08 14.30
N PHE A 663 13.46 19.09 14.96
CA PHE A 663 13.89 18.55 16.25
C PHE A 663 14.57 17.20 16.03
N ILE A 664 15.85 17.11 16.37
CA ILE A 664 16.67 15.91 16.22
C ILE A 664 17.26 15.53 17.58
N GLY A 665 16.95 14.34 18.10
CA GLY A 665 17.58 13.83 19.31
C GLY A 665 16.67 12.98 20.20
N GLN A 666 17.13 12.72 21.42
CA GLN A 666 16.36 11.98 22.42
C GLN A 666 15.25 12.86 23.00
N VAL A 667 14.06 12.31 23.18
CA VAL A 667 12.95 13.03 23.81
C VAL A 667 13.25 13.20 25.31
N PRO A 668 13.26 14.45 25.84
CA PRO A 668 13.50 14.68 27.27
C PRO A 668 12.57 13.86 28.15
N ASP A 669 13.11 13.34 29.26
CA ASP A 669 12.42 12.51 30.25
C ASP A 669 11.81 11.20 29.71
N ARG A 670 12.21 10.77 28.51
CA ARG A 670 11.72 9.55 27.86
C ARG A 670 12.87 8.71 27.28
N PRO A 671 13.63 8.00 28.13
CA PRO A 671 14.77 7.22 27.67
C PRO A 671 14.36 6.17 26.63
N GLY A 672 15.15 6.08 25.56
CA GLY A 672 14.84 5.19 24.42
C GLY A 672 13.83 5.76 23.41
N GLN A 673 13.22 6.92 23.65
CA GLN A 673 12.41 7.62 22.65
C GLN A 673 13.21 8.72 21.97
N TRP A 674 13.14 8.78 20.64
CA TRP A 674 13.91 9.69 19.79
C TRP A 674 13.00 10.38 18.79
N ILE A 675 13.39 11.53 18.27
CA ILE A 675 12.61 12.28 17.27
C ILE A 675 13.49 12.76 16.12
N CYS A 676 12.90 12.74 14.92
CA CYS A 676 13.41 13.34 13.70
C CYS A 676 12.21 13.92 12.93
N ALA A 677 11.74 15.09 13.33
CA ALA A 677 10.47 15.65 12.86
C ALA A 677 10.42 17.18 12.94
N GLY A 678 9.38 17.79 12.38
CA GLY A 678 9.14 19.24 12.44
C GLY A 678 9.96 20.00 11.41
N PHE A 679 10.09 19.46 10.19
CA PHE A 679 11.00 20.00 9.19
C PHE A 679 10.57 21.33 8.55
N HIS A 680 9.43 21.91 8.93
CA HIS A 680 9.02 23.29 8.59
C HIS A 680 9.12 23.61 7.08
N GLY A 681 8.68 22.68 6.22
CA GLY A 681 8.74 22.83 4.75
C GLY A 681 10.14 22.69 4.12
N HIS A 682 11.18 22.44 4.92
CA HIS A 682 12.59 22.31 4.49
C HIS A 682 13.14 20.89 4.68
N GLY A 683 12.28 19.86 4.67
CA GLY A 683 12.67 18.47 4.94
C GLY A 683 13.81 17.96 4.05
N MET A 684 13.72 18.18 2.74
CA MET A 684 14.75 17.73 1.79
C MET A 684 16.10 18.44 1.97
N ALA A 685 16.12 19.63 2.59
CA ALA A 685 17.35 20.39 2.85
C ALA A 685 18.10 19.93 4.11
N HIS A 686 17.48 19.10 4.96
CA HIS A 686 18.07 18.68 6.24
C HIS A 686 18.16 17.16 6.41
N ILE A 687 17.13 16.43 5.96
CA ILE A 687 16.87 15.06 6.41
C ILE A 687 17.98 14.07 6.07
N PHE A 688 18.62 14.25 4.92
CA PHE A 688 19.63 13.31 4.41
C PHE A 688 20.87 13.23 5.32
N THR A 689 21.16 14.30 6.08
CA THR A 689 22.22 14.34 7.10
C THR A 689 21.68 14.25 8.53
N CYS A 690 20.47 14.76 8.80
CA CYS A 690 19.88 14.69 10.13
C CYS A 690 19.59 13.25 10.56
N ALA A 691 19.12 12.39 9.66
CA ALA A 691 18.80 11.01 10.01
C ALA A 691 20.05 10.17 10.39
N PRO A 692 21.18 10.21 9.65
CA PRO A 692 22.45 9.64 10.12
C PRO A 692 22.97 10.28 11.42
N GLY A 693 22.79 11.59 11.60
CA GLY A 693 23.14 12.26 12.85
C GLY A 693 22.35 11.73 14.05
N LEU A 694 21.04 11.51 13.89
CA LEU A 694 20.22 10.89 14.93
C LEU A 694 20.74 9.48 15.29
N VAL A 695 21.07 8.66 14.28
CA VAL A 695 21.59 7.30 14.54
C VAL A 695 22.93 7.33 15.25
N THR A 696 23.78 8.31 14.95
CA THR A 696 25.03 8.52 15.69
C THR A 696 24.76 8.72 17.18
N LEU A 697 23.76 9.54 17.53
CA LEU A 697 23.34 9.73 18.92
C LEU A 697 22.75 8.45 19.53
N MET A 698 21.92 7.72 18.78
CA MET A 698 21.33 6.44 19.23
C MET A 698 22.39 5.37 19.52
N GLN A 699 23.54 5.44 18.83
CA GLN A 699 24.69 4.54 19.02
C GLN A 699 25.62 4.99 20.16
N GLY A 700 25.27 6.06 20.89
CA GLY A 700 26.04 6.59 22.01
C GLY A 700 27.07 7.66 21.64
N GLY A 701 27.05 8.16 20.41
CA GLY A 701 27.83 9.33 19.99
C GLY A 701 27.30 10.62 20.62
N SER A 702 28.16 11.63 20.67
CA SER A 702 27.83 12.99 21.12
C SER A 702 27.26 13.85 19.99
N TRP A 703 26.68 15.01 20.33
CA TRP A 703 26.22 15.97 19.31
C TRP A 703 27.35 16.39 18.35
N VAL A 704 28.57 16.57 18.87
CA VAL A 704 29.74 16.94 18.07
C VAL A 704 30.03 15.89 16.98
N ASP A 705 29.83 14.61 17.29
CA ASP A 705 30.06 13.51 16.35
C ASP A 705 29.06 13.51 15.17
N THR A 706 27.93 14.19 15.32
CA THR A 706 26.92 14.31 14.25
C THR A 706 27.33 15.29 13.15
N GLY A 707 28.18 16.27 13.48
CA GLY A 707 28.52 17.40 12.60
C GLY A 707 27.35 18.36 12.31
N LEU A 708 26.22 18.22 13.00
CA LEU A 708 25.02 19.04 12.78
C LEU A 708 25.10 20.39 13.54
N PRO A 709 24.49 21.47 13.00
CA PRO A 709 24.34 22.74 13.72
C PRO A 709 23.60 22.56 15.06
N GLU A 710 24.12 23.13 16.14
CA GLU A 710 23.62 22.94 17.51
C GLU A 710 22.15 23.36 17.67
N CYS A 711 21.68 24.33 16.89
CA CYS A 711 20.27 24.73 16.89
C CYS A 711 19.28 23.68 16.37
N LEU A 712 19.75 22.57 15.78
CA LEU A 712 18.92 21.42 15.37
C LEU A 712 18.69 20.41 16.50
N GLU A 713 19.52 20.45 17.55
CA GLU A 713 19.45 19.51 18.66
C GLU A 713 18.15 19.68 19.43
N LEU A 714 17.53 18.56 19.81
CA LEU A 714 16.47 18.56 20.80
C LEU A 714 17.06 18.57 22.20
N THR A 715 16.98 19.73 22.87
CA THR A 715 17.35 19.88 24.27
C THR A 715 16.18 20.39 25.11
N GLY A 716 16.20 20.13 26.41
CA GLY A 716 15.22 20.71 27.35
C GLY A 716 15.23 22.25 27.30
N GLU A 717 16.42 22.85 27.27
CA GLU A 717 16.60 24.31 27.16
C GLU A 717 15.96 24.88 25.89
N ARG A 718 16.08 24.19 24.74
CA ARG A 718 15.43 24.62 23.50
C ARG A 718 13.91 24.59 23.64
N LEU A 719 13.35 23.54 24.24
CA LEU A 719 11.91 23.44 24.47
C LEU A 719 11.41 24.53 25.43
N GLU A 720 12.14 24.79 26.51
CA GLU A 720 11.83 25.85 27.49
C GLU A 720 11.87 27.23 26.84
N ARG A 721 12.91 27.54 26.07
CA ARG A 721 13.01 28.81 25.34
C ARG A 721 11.82 29.03 24.41
N ILE A 722 11.39 28.00 23.68
CA ILE A 722 10.21 28.07 22.81
C ILE A 722 8.93 28.25 23.64
N HIS A 723 8.84 27.57 24.79
CA HIS A 723 7.70 27.67 25.69
C HIS A 723 7.53 29.10 26.22
N ASP A 724 8.61 29.74 26.67
CA ASP A 724 8.58 31.10 27.18
C ASP A 724 8.16 32.11 26.09
N ILE A 725 8.70 31.97 24.87
CA ILE A 725 8.30 32.80 23.73
C ILE A 725 6.81 32.62 23.40
N SER A 726 6.31 31.39 23.42
CA SER A 726 4.91 31.10 23.15
C SER A 726 3.97 31.66 24.22
N GLU A 727 4.36 31.60 25.50
CA GLU A 727 3.57 32.19 26.60
C GLU A 727 3.61 33.72 26.54
N LEU A 728 4.77 34.34 26.27
CA LEU A 728 4.88 35.77 26.04
C LEU A 728 3.95 36.25 24.92
N LEU A 729 3.97 35.58 23.76
CA LEU A 729 3.11 35.91 22.61
C LEU A 729 1.61 35.77 22.95
N ARG A 730 1.24 34.73 23.71
CA ARG A 730 -0.13 34.48 24.17
C ARG A 730 -0.61 35.54 25.16
N VAL A 731 0.23 35.92 26.13
CA VAL A 731 -0.07 37.01 27.09
C VAL A 731 -0.24 38.34 26.36
N THR A 732 0.61 38.65 25.37
CA THR A 732 0.42 39.86 24.54
C THR A 732 -0.87 39.81 23.73
N ALA A 733 -1.24 38.67 23.14
CA ALA A 733 -2.49 38.52 22.40
C ALA A 733 -3.73 38.67 23.30
N ASP A 734 -3.72 38.09 24.50
CA ASP A 734 -4.81 38.22 25.48
C ASP A 734 -4.88 39.65 26.07
N SER A 735 -3.74 40.33 26.24
CA SER A 735 -3.69 41.75 26.66
C SER A 735 -4.23 42.72 25.60
N LEU A 736 -4.03 42.41 24.31
CA LEU A 736 -4.60 43.16 23.19
C LEU A 736 -6.12 42.95 23.06
N VAL A 737 -6.64 41.79 23.49
CA VAL A 737 -8.08 41.49 23.54
C VAL A 737 -8.75 42.07 24.79
N THR A 738 -8.03 42.23 25.91
CA THR A 738 -8.56 42.73 27.19
C THR A 738 -8.30 44.22 27.47
N GLY A 739 -7.53 44.91 26.61
CA GLY A 739 -7.38 46.36 26.64
C GLY A 739 -6.50 46.92 27.77
N VAL A 740 -5.70 46.08 28.43
CA VAL A 740 -4.78 46.51 29.49
C VAL A 740 -3.35 46.45 28.97
N LEU A 741 -2.88 47.52 28.34
CA LEU A 741 -1.46 47.73 28.05
C LEU A 741 -0.83 48.51 29.20
N THR A 742 -0.01 47.85 30.03
CA THR A 742 0.95 48.51 30.90
C THR A 742 2.36 48.28 30.37
N GLU A 743 2.82 49.25 29.57
CA GLU A 743 4.17 49.48 29.03
C GLU A 743 4.72 48.54 27.93
N PRO A 744 5.50 49.08 26.97
CA PRO A 744 6.07 48.31 25.87
C PRO A 744 7.31 47.52 26.33
N VAL A 745 7.27 46.19 26.20
CA VAL A 745 8.45 45.34 26.36
C VAL A 745 9.23 45.35 25.03
N LYS A 746 10.54 45.65 25.13
CA LYS A 746 11.51 45.72 24.02
C LYS A 746 11.88 44.35 23.47
#